data_AF-A0A8H8DE90-F1
#
_entry.id   AF-A0A8H8DE90-F1
#
_cell.length_a   1.000
_cell.length_b   1.000
_cell.length_c   1.000
_cell.angle_alpha   90.00
_cell.angle_beta   90.00
_cell.angle_gamma   90.00
#
_symmetry.space_group_name_H-M   'P 1'
#
loop_
_entity.id
_entity.type
_entity.pdbx_description
1 polymer ?
#
loop_
_entity_poly.entity_id
_entity_poly.type
_entity_poly.pdbx_seq_one_letter_code
_entity_poly.pdbx_strand_id
1 'polypeptide(L)'
;MTNSGTHQRSFTIVVKIGSSSLVDAVTREPRIANMALIVETITKLRRQGHKIIIVSSGAIAFGMKVMRLDTKPSKLSAVQALASIGQGKLIGLFNDLFRQMDQTTAQILITRNDIVDYTQYKNAKNTINELLEMGVIPIVNENDTLSVSEIKFGDNDTLSAITAGMIHADYLFLMTDVECLYTDNPRTNPNAEPILVVDSIDDLNVSTNEDAGSNVGTGGMTTKLIAAGLATNVGVTTIITLSTQPHYILDIVAHIQSQDEGLIIAEQREILQNDIRKKIIPLHTRFLALPQDTQIKSDRRFWILHGLKTKGALIIDEGCFAALTRRDRAGLLPAGVIDVVGNFHENECVAIKVVADRTKLSEQDMVEVGHCRVNYTANEIRLIKGHQSSQIESILGYADSEYVAHRDNLAFPPVSQMVASEQLQKLFLTVDRTLMVYSLPELSPINARQLKNVRRICLTTNGLMLVKQSGVHIVQLQENTWKLIREFKYEGAVSGAAPINNLILLANDESYEVLDTRSGRAMPLFGYKSDTNVSPLIVPFETPHSTEYLLTVASDENTSIAQFINDSGDVTRGTLTWLGLGYPRGGVLISWPYAFALFEHSIVVSSLETLETVMEIDVSASSGEEFHIQDVTVFFMDKSSEAVTGSPTESSSSKVLFNKSKLFVVRQENELVSANKLFLEAMESNDFEHFSTPLDGDSKYLHILKTMAAFLTEKDPIELLMKKKNGHLIIEPNLALRLLGYDFFPAKVYPGLKDIIDMWDFKDEETTKRYLSELKPAEMSDEARLLSYKLLSELAALVSMDKWTFSENDKLIINELIERNQITQVSRVYQLIPTSPAVASAYKDFLSQHLNADLIDDALKFLSEEQLDEKDYSKLILDIIKLNKSKGYAFMRKSTRYREINQKILNELSDDSKGEIDYALLRIELLESTFNDNMALRKDLSNLVCSTLSLVYNDDAKEYLRKLHEEYKEMNRLSKDKWPKISWIDFLGLARGKNYQIFTELYIKAFELVDKDDALDEPLFAYHKLCKTQDVLGLLKFGDYSSAEQVSLGKPVSPQKRHYKLDSQQADIDREQLLLIFKHYLESYEHEPVEPAIRHFNQTFNK
;
A
#
# COMPACT_ATOMS: atom_id res chain seq x y z
N MET A 1 36.51 20.60 43.26
CA MET A 1 37.66 19.74 42.94
C MET A 1 37.57 19.40 41.46
N THR A 2 38.59 19.82 40.71
CA THR A 2 39.01 19.40 39.35
C THR A 2 37.94 18.88 38.37
N ASN A 3 37.55 19.77 37.44
CA ASN A 3 37.07 19.42 36.11
C ASN A 3 38.11 18.56 35.37
N SER A 4 37.85 17.27 35.24
CA SER A 4 38.36 16.41 34.17
C SER A 4 37.11 15.90 33.44
N GLY A 5 36.70 16.46 32.32
CA GLY A 5 37.48 16.52 31.09
C GLY A 5 37.10 15.41 30.09
N THR A 6 36.02 14.65 30.34
CA THR A 6 35.34 13.84 29.32
C THR A 6 33.87 14.23 29.32
N HIS A 7 33.40 14.96 28.30
CA HIS A 7 31.97 15.19 28.10
C HIS A 7 31.29 13.85 27.83
N GLN A 8 30.72 13.22 28.87
CA GLN A 8 29.90 12.02 28.70
C GLN A 8 28.70 12.36 27.83
N ARG A 9 28.48 11.57 26.78
CA ARG A 9 27.39 11.76 25.82
C ARG A 9 26.04 11.73 26.54
N SER A 10 25.26 12.79 26.41
CA SER A 10 23.90 12.85 26.92
C SER A 10 22.96 12.05 26.01
N PHE A 11 22.02 11.33 26.61
CA PHE A 11 21.03 10.51 25.91
C PHE A 11 19.62 10.93 26.30
N THR A 12 18.68 10.72 25.38
CA THR A 12 17.25 10.80 25.62
C THR A 12 16.68 9.40 25.79
N ILE A 13 16.07 9.13 26.94
CA ILE A 13 15.68 7.79 27.37
C ILE A 13 14.20 7.78 27.76
N VAL A 14 13.43 6.88 27.14
CA VAL A 14 12.07 6.58 27.55
C VAL A 14 12.09 5.32 28.42
N VAL A 15 11.49 5.38 29.60
CA VAL A 15 11.40 4.24 30.53
C VAL A 15 9.93 3.86 30.70
N LYS A 16 9.53 2.70 30.19
CA LYS A 16 8.19 2.16 30.36
C LYS A 16 8.13 1.31 31.62
N ILE A 17 7.16 1.61 32.48
CA ILE A 17 6.93 0.91 33.74
C ILE A 17 5.54 0.26 33.74
N GLY A 18 5.50 -1.07 33.82
CA GLY A 18 4.26 -1.83 33.85
C GLY A 18 3.51 -1.78 35.18
N SER A 19 2.22 -2.12 35.16
CA SER A 19 1.37 -2.15 36.36
C SER A 19 1.92 -3.08 37.45
N SER A 20 2.48 -4.24 37.07
CA SER A 20 3.08 -5.22 37.99
C SER A 20 4.30 -4.70 38.74
N SER A 21 5.00 -3.71 38.19
CA SER A 21 6.15 -3.07 38.81
C SER A 21 5.76 -2.00 39.83
N LEU A 22 4.53 -1.47 39.70
CA LEU A 22 4.00 -0.37 40.51
C LEU A 22 3.01 -0.86 41.57
N VAL A 23 2.31 -1.95 41.31
CA VAL A 23 1.20 -2.44 42.13
C VAL A 23 1.34 -3.94 42.35
N ASP A 24 1.10 -4.38 43.58
CA ASP A 24 1.04 -5.79 43.91
C ASP A 24 -0.17 -6.49 43.30
N ALA A 25 0.04 -7.67 42.71
CA ALA A 25 -0.99 -8.35 41.93
C ALA A 25 -2.18 -8.85 42.78
N VAL A 26 -1.95 -9.14 44.06
CA VAL A 26 -2.95 -9.73 44.96
C VAL A 26 -3.58 -8.63 45.82
N THR A 27 -2.76 -7.88 46.54
CA THR A 27 -3.22 -6.88 47.51
C THR A 27 -3.62 -5.56 46.88
N ARG A 28 -3.23 -5.35 45.61
CA ARG A 28 -3.33 -4.08 44.86
C ARG A 28 -2.66 -2.90 45.56
N GLU A 29 -1.72 -3.17 46.47
CA GLU A 29 -0.98 -2.14 47.17
C GLU A 29 0.12 -1.57 46.29
N PRO A 30 0.36 -0.24 46.35
CA PRO A 30 1.51 0.36 45.69
C PRO A 30 2.81 -0.28 46.18
N ARG A 31 3.68 -0.66 45.26
CA ARG A 31 5.02 -1.17 45.56
C ARG A 31 5.97 -0.01 45.85
N ILE A 32 5.74 0.68 46.97
CA ILE A 32 6.43 1.94 47.32
C ILE A 32 7.95 1.78 47.27
N ALA A 33 8.49 0.67 47.78
CA ALA A 33 9.93 0.41 47.74
C ALA A 33 10.48 0.37 46.31
N ASN A 34 9.78 -0.32 45.38
CA ASN A 34 10.20 -0.38 43.99
C ASN A 34 10.04 0.97 43.28
N MET A 35 8.95 1.69 43.55
CA MET A 35 8.74 3.04 43.03
C MET A 35 9.83 4.01 43.49
N ALA A 36 10.26 3.94 44.76
CA ALA A 36 11.35 4.74 45.29
C ALA A 36 12.69 4.43 44.57
N LEU A 37 12.99 3.14 44.33
CA LEU A 37 14.18 2.74 43.56
C LEU A 37 14.14 3.25 42.11
N ILE A 38 12.98 3.21 41.46
CA ILE A 38 12.77 3.78 40.13
C ILE A 38 13.07 5.28 40.15
N VAL A 39 12.47 6.01 41.10
CA VAL A 39 12.65 7.47 41.26
C VAL A 39 14.13 7.81 41.50
N GLU A 40 14.80 7.08 42.36
CA GLU A 40 16.23 7.27 42.65
C GLU A 40 17.09 7.04 41.40
N THR A 41 16.84 5.94 40.68
CA THR A 41 17.54 5.58 39.44
C THR A 41 17.37 6.66 38.38
N ILE A 42 16.12 7.07 38.12
CA ILE A 42 15.80 8.08 37.12
C ILE A 42 16.42 9.43 37.49
N THR A 43 16.37 9.81 38.77
CA THR A 43 16.96 11.07 39.22
C THR A 43 18.49 11.05 39.08
N LYS A 44 19.14 9.90 39.32
CA LYS A 44 20.59 9.73 39.06
C LYS A 44 20.92 9.93 37.58
N LEU A 45 20.16 9.32 36.67
CA LEU A 45 20.33 9.52 35.22
C LEU A 45 20.13 10.99 34.82
N ARG A 46 19.10 11.66 35.37
CA ARG A 46 18.88 13.10 35.13
C ARG A 46 20.06 13.94 35.60
N ARG A 47 20.62 13.64 36.78
CA ARG A 47 21.80 14.34 37.32
C ARG A 47 23.07 14.09 36.50
N GLN A 48 23.15 12.97 35.78
CA GLN A 48 24.21 12.70 34.79
C GLN A 48 24.00 13.45 33.46
N GLY A 49 22.91 14.21 33.31
CA GLY A 49 22.62 15.03 32.13
C GLY A 49 21.66 14.40 31.13
N HIS A 50 21.30 13.12 31.28
CA HIS A 50 20.36 12.44 30.38
C HIS A 50 18.95 13.04 30.45
N LYS A 51 18.22 13.08 29.34
CA LYS A 51 16.81 13.50 29.27
C LYS A 51 15.93 12.27 29.46
N ILE A 52 15.09 12.23 30.50
CA ILE A 52 14.30 11.03 30.85
C ILE A 52 12.80 11.30 30.75
N ILE A 53 12.08 10.37 30.13
CA ILE A 53 10.62 10.34 30.06
C ILE A 53 10.14 9.03 30.68
N ILE A 54 9.06 9.09 31.47
CA ILE A 54 8.42 7.90 32.03
C ILE A 54 7.12 7.63 31.29
N VAL A 55 6.90 6.37 30.91
CA VAL A 55 5.60 5.89 30.44
C VAL A 55 5.06 4.90 31.45
N SER A 56 4.04 5.30 32.20
CA SER A 56 3.54 4.53 33.35
C SER A 56 2.25 3.78 33.02
N SER A 57 2.01 2.64 33.66
CA SER A 57 0.68 2.00 33.77
C SER A 57 0.13 2.10 35.20
N GLY A 58 -0.90 1.31 35.54
CA GLY A 58 -1.33 1.10 36.93
C GLY A 58 -2.49 1.97 37.43
N ALA A 59 -2.94 2.98 36.66
CA ALA A 59 -4.03 3.87 37.07
C ALA A 59 -5.30 3.11 37.51
N ILE A 60 -5.78 2.16 36.70
CA ILE A 60 -6.96 1.35 37.04
C ILE A 60 -6.74 0.56 38.35
N ALA A 61 -5.55 -0.01 38.56
CA ALA A 61 -5.25 -0.82 39.74
C ALA A 61 -5.23 0.03 41.02
N PHE A 62 -4.68 1.24 40.96
CA PHE A 62 -4.79 2.23 42.04
C PHE A 62 -6.25 2.59 42.32
N GLY A 63 -7.05 2.82 41.28
CA GLY A 63 -8.48 3.12 41.41
C GLY A 63 -9.24 1.99 42.10
N MET A 64 -8.99 0.75 41.70
CA MET A 64 -9.58 -0.44 42.33
C MET A 64 -9.22 -0.55 43.81
N LYS A 65 -7.96 -0.30 44.19
CA LYS A 65 -7.53 -0.33 45.60
C LYS A 65 -8.24 0.75 46.41
N VAL A 66 -8.32 1.98 45.88
CA VAL A 66 -9.02 3.10 46.51
C VAL A 66 -10.50 2.78 46.73
N MET A 67 -11.14 2.19 45.72
CA MET A 67 -12.55 1.83 45.74
C MET A 67 -12.82 0.48 46.42
N ARG A 68 -11.79 -0.21 46.93
CA ARG A 68 -11.88 -1.52 47.59
C ARG A 68 -12.63 -2.56 46.74
N LEU A 69 -12.36 -2.58 45.44
CA LEU A 69 -12.95 -3.53 44.51
C LEU A 69 -12.07 -4.76 44.39
N ASP A 70 -12.67 -5.95 44.54
CA ASP A 70 -11.99 -7.24 44.44
C ASP A 70 -11.80 -7.71 42.99
N THR A 71 -12.67 -7.29 42.07
CA THR A 71 -12.63 -7.69 40.66
C THR A 71 -12.76 -6.46 39.76
N LYS A 72 -12.10 -6.52 38.59
CA LYS A 72 -12.16 -5.43 37.61
C LYS A 72 -13.57 -5.41 37.00
N PRO A 73 -14.26 -4.26 36.99
CA PRO A 73 -15.60 -4.18 36.40
C PRO A 73 -15.53 -4.39 34.88
N SER A 74 -16.59 -5.00 34.33
CA SER A 74 -16.74 -5.24 32.88
C SER A 74 -17.22 -4.00 32.12
N LYS A 75 -18.00 -3.13 32.77
CA LYS A 75 -18.54 -1.92 32.16
C LYS A 75 -17.43 -0.90 31.89
N LEU A 76 -17.27 -0.47 30.63
CA LEU A 76 -16.22 0.48 30.22
C LEU A 76 -16.22 1.75 31.09
N SER A 77 -17.37 2.39 31.28
CA SER A 77 -17.43 3.63 32.08
C SER A 77 -17.01 3.44 33.54
N ALA A 78 -17.22 2.26 34.12
CA ALA A 78 -16.70 1.95 35.46
C ALA A 78 -15.18 1.81 35.45
N VAL A 79 -14.60 1.19 34.41
CA VAL A 79 -13.14 1.11 34.22
C VAL A 79 -12.53 2.51 34.04
N GLN A 80 -13.17 3.38 33.24
CA GLN A 80 -12.73 4.76 33.02
C GLN A 80 -12.80 5.58 34.32
N ALA A 81 -13.88 5.44 35.09
CA ALA A 81 -14.00 6.08 36.41
C ALA A 81 -12.89 5.63 37.37
N LEU A 82 -12.58 4.33 37.41
CA LEU A 82 -11.48 3.81 38.22
C LEU A 82 -10.12 4.33 37.74
N ALA A 83 -9.89 4.40 36.43
CA ALA A 83 -8.68 4.97 35.89
C ALA A 83 -8.52 6.46 36.27
N SER A 84 -9.60 7.25 36.19
CA SER A 84 -9.61 8.65 36.62
C SER A 84 -9.26 8.80 38.11
N ILE A 85 -9.91 8.03 38.98
CA ILE A 85 -9.64 8.02 40.43
C ILE A 85 -8.19 7.62 40.72
N GLY A 86 -7.73 6.55 40.08
CA GLY A 86 -6.41 5.99 40.33
C GLY A 86 -5.27 6.78 39.71
N GLN A 87 -5.49 7.44 38.57
CA GLN A 87 -4.49 8.29 37.92
C GLN A 87 -4.10 9.47 38.82
N GLY A 88 -5.07 10.10 39.50
CA GLY A 88 -4.78 11.15 40.49
C GLY A 88 -3.94 10.66 41.67
N LYS A 89 -4.15 9.41 42.12
CA LYS A 89 -3.35 8.80 43.20
C LYS A 89 -1.96 8.38 42.73
N LEU A 90 -1.87 7.80 41.55
CA LEU A 90 -0.60 7.38 40.95
C LEU A 90 0.33 8.58 40.75
N ILE A 91 -0.16 9.67 40.13
CA ILE A 91 0.66 10.86 39.91
C ILE A 91 1.01 11.56 41.23
N GLY A 92 0.08 11.59 42.20
CA GLY A 92 0.35 12.13 43.53
C GLY A 92 1.51 11.41 44.22
N LEU A 93 1.51 10.07 44.19
CA LEU A 93 2.58 9.27 44.77
C LEU A 93 3.93 9.47 44.04
N PHE A 94 3.93 9.53 42.71
CA PHE A 94 5.15 9.86 41.97
C PHE A 94 5.68 11.25 42.34
N ASN A 95 4.81 12.26 42.38
CA ASN A 95 5.20 13.62 42.75
C ASN A 95 5.77 13.68 44.18
N ASP A 96 5.17 12.95 45.13
CA ASP A 96 5.67 12.90 46.50
C ASP A 96 7.06 12.29 46.59
N LEU A 97 7.32 11.21 45.85
CA LEU A 97 8.63 10.54 45.81
C LEU A 97 9.69 11.37 45.09
N PHE A 98 9.39 11.91 43.90
CA PHE A 98 10.33 12.76 43.14
C PHE A 98 10.65 14.06 43.88
N ARG A 99 9.67 14.63 44.61
CA ARG A 99 9.88 15.81 45.45
C ARG A 99 10.91 15.58 46.56
N GLN A 100 11.05 14.36 47.09
CA GLN A 100 12.11 14.07 48.07
C GLN A 100 13.53 14.22 47.48
N MET A 101 13.64 14.25 46.15
CA MET A 101 14.90 14.32 45.42
C MET A 101 15.09 15.66 44.67
N ASP A 102 14.24 16.66 44.98
CA ASP A 102 14.16 17.97 44.32
C ASP A 102 13.97 17.90 42.80
N GLN A 103 13.31 16.84 42.32
CA GLN A 103 13.06 16.63 40.90
C GLN A 103 11.61 16.96 40.55
N THR A 104 11.42 17.87 39.60
CA THR A 104 10.08 18.24 39.11
C THR A 104 9.61 17.24 38.07
N THR A 105 8.33 16.89 38.12
CA THR A 105 7.61 16.02 37.20
C THR A 105 6.45 16.76 36.54
N ALA A 106 6.06 16.34 35.34
CA ALA A 106 4.87 16.84 34.66
C ALA A 106 4.01 15.68 34.16
N GLN A 107 2.70 15.75 34.40
CA GLN A 107 1.77 14.75 33.89
C GLN A 107 1.43 15.04 32.44
N ILE A 108 1.45 14.00 31.61
CA ILE A 108 0.96 14.05 30.23
C ILE A 108 -0.03 12.89 30.06
N LEU A 109 -1.24 13.24 29.64
CA LEU A 109 -2.29 12.27 29.30
C LEU A 109 -2.59 12.39 27.81
N ILE A 110 -2.45 11.28 27.10
CA ILE A 110 -2.64 11.25 25.65
C ILE A 110 -3.52 10.07 25.25
N THR A 111 -4.36 10.26 24.26
CA THR A 111 -5.17 9.22 23.61
C THR A 111 -4.62 8.91 22.23
N ARG A 112 -5.08 7.82 21.64
CA ARG A 112 -4.77 7.52 20.24
C ARG A 112 -5.32 8.58 19.29
N ASN A 113 -6.46 9.20 19.59
CA ASN A 113 -7.01 10.28 18.77
C ASN A 113 -6.10 11.50 18.73
N ASP A 114 -5.41 11.81 19.84
CA ASP A 114 -4.47 12.93 19.88
C ASP A 114 -3.22 12.66 19.04
N ILE A 115 -2.83 11.38 18.90
CA ILE A 115 -1.74 10.97 18.01
C ILE A 115 -2.20 10.94 16.55
N VAL A 116 -3.47 10.62 16.27
CA VAL A 116 -4.02 10.58 14.91
C VAL A 116 -4.09 11.97 14.28
N ASP A 117 -4.18 13.05 15.04
CA ASP A 117 -4.09 14.41 14.50
C ASP A 117 -2.62 14.88 14.50
N TYR A 118 -2.07 15.22 13.33
CA TYR A 118 -0.65 15.62 13.24
C TYR A 118 -0.33 16.91 14.00
N THR A 119 -1.29 17.82 14.12
CA THR A 119 -1.11 19.07 14.87
C THR A 119 -1.02 18.76 16.35
N GLN A 120 -1.90 17.90 16.87
CA GLN A 120 -1.88 17.45 18.26
C GLN A 120 -0.65 16.61 18.57
N TYR A 121 -0.25 15.72 17.66
CA TYR A 121 1.03 15.00 17.72
C TYR A 121 2.21 15.97 17.84
N LYS A 122 2.27 17.01 17.00
CA LYS A 122 3.32 18.04 17.07
C LYS A 122 3.27 18.84 18.36
N ASN A 123 2.07 19.18 18.86
CA ASN A 123 1.90 19.88 20.12
C ASN A 123 2.38 19.04 21.31
N ALA A 124 2.06 17.75 21.32
CA ALA A 124 2.54 16.81 22.33
C ALA A 124 4.08 16.70 22.30
N LYS A 125 4.65 16.51 21.09
CA LYS A 125 6.11 16.50 20.89
C LYS A 125 6.78 17.78 21.42
N ASN A 126 6.28 18.94 21.01
CA ASN A 126 6.83 20.23 21.42
C ASN A 126 6.75 20.42 22.93
N THR A 127 5.62 20.06 23.54
CA THR A 127 5.43 20.14 25.00
C THR A 127 6.41 19.22 25.73
N ILE A 128 6.58 17.97 25.28
CA ILE A 128 7.53 17.04 25.88
C ILE A 128 8.95 17.58 25.75
N ASN A 129 9.35 18.05 24.57
CA ASN A 129 10.69 18.60 24.36
C ASN A 129 10.95 19.80 25.26
N GLU A 130 10.00 20.74 25.35
CA GLU A 130 10.12 21.91 26.21
C GLU A 130 10.26 21.50 27.69
N LEU A 131 9.45 20.54 28.17
CA LEU A 131 9.59 20.01 29.53
C LEU A 131 10.98 19.42 29.80
N LEU A 132 11.55 18.70 28.83
CA LEU A 132 12.89 18.14 28.95
C LEU A 132 13.97 19.24 29.02
N GLU A 133 13.84 20.30 28.22
CA GLU A 133 14.72 21.48 28.27
C GLU A 133 14.60 22.20 29.62
N MET A 134 13.39 22.28 30.19
CA MET A 134 13.14 22.85 31.52
C MET A 134 13.69 22.01 32.69
N GLY A 135 14.31 20.86 32.43
CA GLY A 135 14.79 19.99 33.50
C GLY A 135 13.72 19.04 34.07
N VAL A 136 12.47 19.13 33.61
CA VAL A 136 11.32 18.37 34.12
C VAL A 136 11.34 16.93 33.59
N ILE A 137 10.82 15.97 34.37
CA ILE A 137 10.57 14.59 33.92
C ILE A 137 9.10 14.47 33.50
N PRO A 138 8.80 14.28 32.21
CA PRO A 138 7.44 13.98 31.77
C PRO A 138 7.04 12.55 32.19
N ILE A 139 5.85 12.42 32.77
CA ILE A 139 5.19 11.15 33.09
C ILE A 139 3.97 11.02 32.18
N VAL A 140 4.14 10.25 31.12
CA VAL A 140 3.16 9.97 30.08
C VAL A 140 2.31 8.75 30.49
N ASN A 141 0.99 8.85 30.34
CA ASN A 141 0.09 7.72 30.44
C ASN A 141 -1.07 7.89 29.42
N GLU A 142 -1.76 6.79 29.12
CA GLU A 142 -2.97 6.86 28.32
C GLU A 142 -4.08 7.62 29.07
N ASN A 143 -4.80 8.50 28.37
CA ASN A 143 -5.97 9.16 28.93
C ASN A 143 -7.20 8.22 28.90
N ASP A 144 -7.21 7.24 29.82
CA ASP A 144 -8.27 6.24 29.94
C ASP A 144 -9.69 6.84 30.05
N THR A 145 -9.84 8.08 30.52
CA THR A 145 -11.15 8.74 30.64
C THR A 145 -11.78 9.02 29.28
N LEU A 146 -10.95 9.34 28.28
CA LEU A 146 -11.38 9.67 26.92
C LEU A 146 -11.18 8.50 25.94
N SER A 147 -10.36 7.51 26.29
CA SER A 147 -10.13 6.32 25.46
C SER A 147 -11.36 5.40 25.41
N VAL A 148 -11.93 5.21 24.22
CA VAL A 148 -12.98 4.22 23.93
C VAL A 148 -12.38 2.86 23.60
N SER A 149 -13.13 1.76 23.80
CA SER A 149 -12.65 0.39 23.58
C SER A 149 -12.12 0.12 22.17
N GLU A 150 -12.68 0.74 21.12
CA GLU A 150 -12.22 0.52 19.74
C GLU A 150 -10.95 1.32 19.36
N ILE A 151 -10.52 2.26 20.21
CA ILE A 151 -9.48 3.27 19.90
C ILE A 151 -8.37 3.33 20.99
N LYS A 152 -8.30 2.35 21.90
CA LYS A 152 -7.20 2.29 22.89
C LYS A 152 -5.85 2.04 22.22
N PHE A 153 -4.78 2.51 22.86
CA PHE A 153 -3.49 1.85 22.64
C PHE A 153 -3.64 0.42 23.15
N GLY A 154 -3.29 -0.57 22.33
CA GLY A 154 -3.43 -1.98 22.72
C GLY A 154 -2.77 -2.29 24.07
N ASP A 155 -1.76 -1.50 24.45
CA ASP A 155 -1.17 -1.35 25.77
C ASP A 155 -0.21 -0.15 25.87
N ASN A 156 0.34 0.12 27.07
CA ASN A 156 1.36 1.15 27.27
C ASN A 156 2.76 0.76 26.73
N ASP A 157 2.99 -0.50 26.31
CA ASP A 157 4.22 -0.86 25.60
C ASP A 157 4.23 -0.13 24.24
N THR A 158 3.12 -0.19 23.50
CA THR A 158 2.92 0.54 22.24
C THR A 158 3.01 2.06 22.41
N LEU A 159 2.35 2.62 23.44
CA LEU A 159 2.44 4.05 23.75
C LEU A 159 3.87 4.50 24.01
N SER A 160 4.68 3.65 24.66
CA SER A 160 6.08 3.97 24.94
C SER A 160 6.95 3.99 23.68
N ALA A 161 6.71 3.08 22.74
CA ALA A 161 7.39 3.09 21.45
C ALA A 161 7.04 4.33 20.61
N ILE A 162 5.75 4.70 20.58
CA ILE A 162 5.31 5.93 19.89
C ILE A 162 5.91 7.17 20.55
N THR A 163 5.93 7.22 21.89
CA THR A 163 6.55 8.32 22.63
C THR A 163 8.04 8.44 22.30
N ALA A 164 8.76 7.31 22.30
CA ALA A 164 10.19 7.27 21.97
C ALA A 164 10.47 7.70 20.53
N GLY A 165 9.70 7.21 19.56
CA GLY A 165 9.82 7.62 18.16
C GLY A 165 9.46 9.10 17.95
N MET A 166 8.43 9.61 18.63
CA MET A 166 7.99 11.00 18.51
C MET A 166 9.04 12.02 18.94
N ILE A 167 9.83 11.68 19.96
CA ILE A 167 10.87 12.56 20.52
C ILE A 167 12.28 12.19 20.07
N HIS A 168 12.43 11.22 19.15
CA HIS A 168 13.72 10.68 18.70
C HIS A 168 14.61 10.28 19.87
N ALA A 169 14.08 9.43 20.76
CA ALA A 169 14.83 8.89 21.87
C ALA A 169 16.04 8.08 21.38
N ASP A 170 17.14 8.11 22.12
CA ASP A 170 18.26 7.19 21.86
C ASP A 170 17.87 5.77 22.32
N TYR A 171 17.19 5.68 23.48
CA TYR A 171 16.85 4.40 24.10
C TYR A 171 15.41 4.33 24.61
N LEU A 172 14.78 3.17 24.43
CA LEU A 172 13.54 2.77 25.09
C LEU A 172 13.80 1.59 26.04
N PHE A 173 13.59 1.77 27.33
CA PHE A 173 13.64 0.70 28.32
C PHE A 173 12.24 0.17 28.60
N LEU A 174 12.00 -1.10 28.27
CA LEU A 174 10.80 -1.84 28.64
C LEU A 174 11.08 -2.62 29.93
N MET A 175 10.62 -2.08 31.07
CA MET A 175 10.79 -2.75 32.36
C MET A 175 9.73 -3.84 32.55
N THR A 176 10.18 -5.08 32.76
CA THR A 176 9.33 -6.29 32.79
C THR A 176 9.59 -7.15 34.04
N ASP A 177 8.77 -8.17 34.29
CA ASP A 177 8.96 -9.17 35.34
C ASP A 177 10.00 -10.25 34.98
N VAL A 178 10.58 -10.22 33.77
CA VAL A 178 11.71 -11.06 33.35
C VAL A 178 12.97 -10.24 33.12
N GLU A 179 14.15 -10.84 33.29
CA GLU A 179 15.43 -10.14 33.17
C GLU A 179 15.82 -9.80 31.73
N CYS A 180 15.48 -10.70 30.82
CA CYS A 180 15.72 -10.57 29.40
C CYS A 180 14.69 -11.41 28.63
N LEU A 181 14.73 -11.32 27.31
CA LEU A 181 14.06 -12.25 26.42
C LEU A 181 14.76 -13.61 26.43
N TYR A 182 13.99 -14.68 26.34
CA TYR A 182 14.48 -16.05 26.27
C TYR A 182 13.97 -16.74 25.00
N THR A 183 14.66 -17.78 24.55
CA THR A 183 14.23 -18.61 23.40
C THR A 183 12.89 -19.31 23.63
N ASP A 184 12.57 -19.62 24.89
CA ASP A 184 11.28 -20.18 25.33
C ASP A 184 10.98 -19.70 26.77
N ASN A 185 9.82 -20.02 27.33
CA ASN A 185 9.48 -19.61 28.69
C ASN A 185 10.39 -20.33 29.71
N PRO A 186 11.29 -19.62 30.42
CA PRO A 186 12.27 -20.25 31.32
C PRO A 186 11.63 -20.85 32.58
N ARG A 187 10.38 -20.48 32.89
CA ARG A 187 9.64 -21.07 34.03
C ARG A 187 9.15 -22.49 33.73
N THR A 188 8.95 -22.82 32.45
CA THR A 188 8.41 -24.11 32.00
C THR A 188 9.42 -24.94 31.21
N ASN A 189 10.38 -24.29 30.53
CA ASN A 189 11.43 -24.94 29.78
C ASN A 189 12.81 -24.60 30.38
N PRO A 190 13.48 -25.53 31.07
CA PRO A 190 14.79 -25.29 31.69
C PRO A 190 15.93 -25.12 30.66
N ASN A 191 15.70 -25.46 29.39
CA ASN A 191 16.67 -25.25 28.30
C ASN A 191 16.50 -23.89 27.60
N ALA A 192 15.64 -23.02 28.12
CA ALA A 192 15.47 -21.67 27.58
C ALA A 192 16.74 -20.84 27.77
N GLU A 193 17.31 -20.36 26.68
CA GLU A 193 18.54 -19.57 26.67
C GLU A 193 18.24 -18.07 26.55
N PRO A 194 19.04 -17.20 27.21
CA PRO A 194 18.84 -15.76 27.14
C PRO A 194 19.25 -15.19 25.78
N ILE A 195 18.40 -14.36 25.20
CA ILE A 195 18.67 -13.62 23.96
C ILE A 195 19.18 -12.24 24.34
N LEU A 196 20.45 -11.95 24.06
CA LEU A 196 21.11 -10.73 24.55
C LEU A 196 21.09 -9.57 23.55
N VAL A 197 21.27 -9.87 22.25
CA VAL A 197 21.29 -8.86 21.18
C VAL A 197 20.39 -9.31 20.04
N VAL A 198 19.48 -8.44 19.65
CA VAL A 198 18.54 -8.61 18.54
C VAL A 198 18.80 -7.50 17.53
N ASP A 199 19.38 -7.85 16.39
CA ASP A 199 19.66 -6.96 15.26
C ASP A 199 18.54 -6.97 14.19
N SER A 200 17.63 -7.94 14.30
CA SER A 200 16.44 -8.09 13.48
C SER A 200 15.37 -8.82 14.29
N ILE A 201 14.19 -8.21 14.45
CA ILE A 201 13.07 -8.82 15.17
C ILE A 201 12.47 -9.99 14.41
N ASP A 202 12.52 -9.93 13.09
CA ASP A 202 12.00 -10.99 12.26
C ASP A 202 12.74 -12.29 12.53
N ASP A 203 14.05 -12.27 12.76
CA ASP A 203 14.87 -13.46 13.02
C ASP A 203 14.74 -14.04 14.42
N LEU A 204 13.92 -13.41 15.25
CA LEU A 204 13.60 -13.85 16.59
C LEU A 204 12.64 -15.04 16.53
N ASN A 205 13.14 -16.23 16.87
CA ASN A 205 12.29 -17.40 17.08
C ASN A 205 12.01 -17.55 18.57
N VAL A 206 10.91 -16.95 19.04
CA VAL A 206 10.48 -17.02 20.44
C VAL A 206 9.04 -17.52 20.49
N SER A 207 8.79 -18.53 21.32
CA SER A 207 7.44 -19.02 21.61
C SER A 207 6.68 -17.99 22.45
N THR A 208 5.69 -17.31 21.88
CA THR A 208 4.87 -16.30 22.57
C THR A 208 3.56 -16.85 23.16
N ASN A 209 3.46 -18.16 23.40
CA ASN A 209 2.21 -18.82 23.83
C ASN A 209 1.53 -18.07 24.99
N GLU A 210 0.21 -17.84 24.83
CA GLU A 210 -0.58 -16.75 25.42
C GLU A 210 -0.91 -16.86 26.93
N ASP A 211 -0.46 -17.91 27.64
CA ASP A 211 -0.96 -18.22 28.99
C ASP A 211 -0.22 -17.54 30.17
N ALA A 212 0.60 -16.52 29.92
CA ALA A 212 1.41 -15.88 30.97
C ALA A 212 0.98 -14.44 31.35
N GLY A 213 -0.30 -14.10 31.24
CA GLY A 213 -0.83 -12.82 31.72
C GLY A 213 -1.04 -12.82 33.24
N SER A 214 -0.27 -12.04 34.00
CA SER A 214 -0.64 -11.72 35.40
C SER A 214 -1.99 -10.98 35.41
N ASN A 215 -2.90 -11.30 36.36
CA ASN A 215 -4.24 -10.70 36.49
C ASN A 215 -4.31 -9.15 36.54
N VAL A 216 -3.16 -8.45 36.58
CA VAL A 216 -3.04 -6.99 36.73
C VAL A 216 -2.28 -6.33 35.56
N GLY A 217 -1.56 -7.09 34.74
CA GLY A 217 -0.82 -6.59 33.57
C GLY A 217 -1.59 -6.83 32.26
N THR A 218 -1.67 -5.82 31.40
CA THR A 218 -2.42 -5.91 30.12
C THR A 218 -1.56 -6.30 28.91
N GLY A 219 -0.23 -6.23 29.00
CA GLY A 219 0.69 -6.46 27.87
C GLY A 219 1.60 -7.68 28.06
N GLY A 220 1.47 -8.67 27.18
CA GLY A 220 2.28 -9.90 27.16
C GLY A 220 3.66 -9.70 26.54
N MET A 221 4.34 -10.80 26.16
CA MET A 221 5.63 -10.73 25.45
C MET A 221 5.42 -10.22 24.01
N THR A 222 4.32 -10.60 23.38
CA THR A 222 3.94 -10.16 22.02
C THR A 222 3.93 -8.64 21.89
N THR A 223 3.33 -7.90 22.82
CA THR A 223 3.25 -6.44 22.72
C THR A 223 4.61 -5.76 22.93
N LYS A 224 5.52 -6.36 23.70
CA LYS A 224 6.91 -5.87 23.87
C LYS A 224 7.73 -6.04 22.59
N LEU A 225 7.56 -7.16 21.89
CA LEU A 225 8.19 -7.37 20.59
C LEU A 225 7.65 -6.37 19.55
N ILE A 226 6.34 -6.12 19.53
CA ILE A 226 5.74 -5.09 18.68
C ILE A 226 6.32 -3.70 19.02
N ALA A 227 6.36 -3.33 20.30
CA ALA A 227 6.91 -2.05 20.75
C ALA A 227 8.39 -1.90 20.40
N ALA A 228 9.19 -2.95 20.56
CA ALA A 228 10.60 -2.96 20.17
C ALA A 228 10.76 -2.73 18.66
N GLY A 229 9.93 -3.36 17.82
CA GLY A 229 10.00 -3.17 16.37
C GLY A 229 9.60 -1.77 15.92
N LEU A 230 8.55 -1.22 16.52
CA LEU A 230 8.14 0.16 16.28
C LEU A 230 9.25 1.16 16.60
N ALA A 231 9.95 0.95 17.72
CA ALA A 231 11.03 1.83 18.16
C ALA A 231 12.31 1.67 17.30
N THR A 232 12.74 0.44 16.99
CA THR A 232 13.96 0.21 16.19
C THR A 232 13.84 0.73 14.76
N ASN A 233 12.63 0.73 14.19
CA ASN A 233 12.35 1.25 12.85
C ASN A 233 12.60 2.76 12.68
N VAL A 234 12.59 3.52 13.78
CA VAL A 234 12.90 4.96 13.82
C VAL A 234 14.24 5.29 14.46
N GLY A 235 15.10 4.28 14.64
CA GLY A 235 16.45 4.49 15.16
C GLY A 235 16.54 4.48 16.69
N VAL A 236 15.48 4.10 17.41
CA VAL A 236 15.50 3.97 18.87
C VAL A 236 15.97 2.57 19.26
N THR A 237 17.05 2.46 20.03
CA THR A 237 17.49 1.16 20.57
C THR A 237 16.58 0.76 21.73
N THR A 238 15.98 -0.44 21.67
CA THR A 238 15.06 -0.89 22.73
C THR A 238 15.74 -1.91 23.65
N ILE A 239 15.56 -1.78 24.96
CA ILE A 239 16.18 -2.63 25.97
C ILE A 239 15.09 -3.25 26.85
N ILE A 240 15.11 -4.57 26.99
CA ILE A 240 14.27 -5.31 27.93
C ILE A 240 15.10 -5.63 29.17
N THR A 241 14.63 -5.21 30.34
CA THR A 241 15.33 -5.45 31.62
C THR A 241 14.36 -5.60 32.80
N LEU A 242 14.88 -6.09 33.93
CA LEU A 242 14.09 -6.45 35.10
C LEU A 242 13.54 -5.23 35.84
N SER A 243 12.25 -5.25 36.11
CA SER A 243 11.54 -4.13 36.73
C SER A 243 11.68 -4.02 38.24
N THR A 244 12.09 -5.09 38.91
CA THR A 244 12.42 -5.12 40.34
C THR A 244 13.85 -4.67 40.63
N GLN A 245 14.67 -4.50 39.59
CA GLN A 245 16.03 -3.96 39.70
C GLN A 245 16.21 -2.73 38.79
N PRO A 246 15.53 -1.60 39.07
CA PRO A 246 15.61 -0.39 38.24
C PRO A 246 17.03 0.14 38.05
N HIS A 247 17.90 -0.06 39.05
CA HIS A 247 19.28 0.42 39.01
C HIS A 247 20.10 -0.16 37.86
N TYR A 248 19.71 -1.30 37.28
CA TYR A 248 20.34 -1.88 36.08
C TYR A 248 20.38 -0.92 34.90
N ILE A 249 19.44 0.03 34.81
CA ILE A 249 19.45 1.06 33.75
C ILE A 249 20.74 1.90 33.84
N LEU A 250 21.22 2.23 35.04
CA LEU A 250 22.45 3.01 35.22
C LEU A 250 23.66 2.24 34.68
N ASP A 251 23.76 0.95 35.01
CA ASP A 251 24.87 0.10 34.61
C ASP A 251 24.90 -0.10 33.09
N ILE A 252 23.73 -0.34 32.49
CA ILE A 252 23.58 -0.52 31.04
C ILE A 252 23.92 0.78 30.30
N VAL A 253 23.41 1.93 30.75
CA VAL A 253 23.70 3.23 30.13
C VAL A 253 25.19 3.57 30.24
N ALA A 254 25.80 3.36 31.41
CA ALA A 254 27.22 3.62 31.62
C ALA A 254 28.11 2.73 30.72
N HIS A 255 27.75 1.46 30.56
CA HIS A 255 28.44 0.54 29.66
C HIS A 255 28.38 1.03 28.21
N ILE A 256 27.18 1.37 27.73
CA ILE A 256 26.95 1.91 26.39
C ILE A 256 27.79 3.18 26.15
N GLN A 257 27.85 4.11 27.12
CA GLN A 257 28.68 5.31 27.00
C GLN A 257 30.18 5.01 26.88
N SER A 258 30.64 3.86 27.38
CA SER A 258 32.05 3.50 27.43
C SER A 258 32.55 2.64 26.27
N GLN A 259 31.67 1.97 25.51
CA GLN A 259 32.05 0.92 24.55
C GLN A 259 31.54 1.11 23.11
N ASP A 260 30.55 1.98 22.82
CA ASP A 260 29.80 1.92 21.54
C ASP A 260 30.30 2.85 20.39
N GLU A 261 31.51 3.41 20.44
CA GLU A 261 32.04 4.20 19.30
C GLU A 261 32.80 3.32 18.31
N GLY A 262 32.16 3.00 17.17
CA GLY A 262 32.82 2.45 15.98
C GLY A 262 32.86 0.93 15.86
N LEU A 263 32.33 0.17 16.82
CA LEU A 263 32.33 -1.29 16.81
C LEU A 263 31.24 -1.89 15.91
N ILE A 264 31.55 -2.99 15.22
CA ILE A 264 30.57 -3.73 14.43
C ILE A 264 29.66 -4.59 15.32
N ILE A 265 28.48 -4.97 14.82
CA ILE A 265 27.44 -5.69 15.61
C ILE A 265 27.97 -6.98 16.24
N ALA A 266 28.85 -7.71 15.54
CA ALA A 266 29.45 -8.94 16.04
C ALA A 266 30.31 -8.70 17.29
N GLU A 267 31.16 -7.67 17.26
CA GLU A 267 32.02 -7.26 18.38
C GLU A 267 31.17 -6.78 19.56
N GLN A 268 30.12 -5.98 19.30
CA GLN A 268 29.19 -5.55 20.35
C GLN A 268 28.53 -6.75 21.04
N ARG A 269 28.10 -7.77 20.28
CA ARG A 269 27.50 -8.99 20.83
C ARG A 269 28.48 -9.78 21.68
N GLU A 270 29.73 -9.92 21.22
CA GLU A 270 30.76 -10.66 21.96
C GLU A 270 31.17 -9.95 23.26
N ILE A 271 31.37 -8.63 23.21
CA ILE A 271 31.68 -7.80 24.39
C ILE A 271 30.54 -7.90 25.40
N LEU A 272 29.30 -7.71 24.95
CA LEU A 272 28.12 -7.80 25.82
C LEU A 272 28.00 -9.19 26.46
N GLN A 273 28.21 -10.27 25.68
CA GLN A 273 28.22 -11.64 26.20
C GLN A 273 29.30 -11.85 27.27
N ASN A 274 30.51 -11.38 27.00
CA ASN A 274 31.64 -11.53 27.92
C ASN A 274 31.45 -10.72 29.20
N ASP A 275 30.95 -9.50 29.10
CA ASP A 275 30.74 -8.60 30.25
C ASP A 275 29.57 -9.06 31.12
N ILE A 276 28.49 -9.59 30.52
CA ILE A 276 27.40 -10.25 31.26
C ILE A 276 27.94 -11.50 31.97
N ARG A 277 28.72 -12.36 31.29
CA ARG A 277 29.33 -13.55 31.91
C ARG A 277 30.27 -13.20 33.06
N LYS A 278 31.03 -12.13 32.94
CA LYS A 278 31.91 -11.59 34.00
C LYS A 278 31.15 -10.81 35.08
N LYS A 279 29.83 -10.64 34.95
CA LYS A 279 28.96 -9.87 35.85
C LYS A 279 29.38 -8.39 35.99
N ILE A 280 29.95 -7.82 34.93
CA ILE A 280 30.28 -6.40 34.83
C ILE A 280 29.00 -5.59 34.58
N ILE A 281 28.09 -6.14 33.76
CA ILE A 281 26.79 -5.57 33.45
C ILE A 281 25.67 -6.58 33.73
N PRO A 282 24.44 -6.12 34.05
CA PRO A 282 23.32 -7.01 34.31
C PRO A 282 22.82 -7.70 33.04
N LEU A 283 22.16 -8.84 33.20
CA LEU A 283 21.50 -9.56 32.12
C LEU A 283 20.33 -8.72 31.55
N HIS A 284 20.30 -8.53 30.24
CA HIS A 284 19.28 -7.79 29.52
C HIS A 284 19.25 -8.18 28.04
N THR A 285 18.20 -7.79 27.31
CA THR A 285 18.15 -7.89 25.85
C THR A 285 18.21 -6.52 25.22
N ARG A 286 19.07 -6.34 24.22
CA ARG A 286 19.19 -5.12 23.42
C ARG A 286 18.70 -5.37 21.99
N PHE A 287 17.64 -4.68 21.60
CA PHE A 287 17.16 -4.57 20.23
C PHE A 287 17.83 -3.38 19.57
N LEU A 288 18.72 -3.65 18.61
CA LEU A 288 19.50 -2.62 17.95
C LEU A 288 18.63 -1.81 16.98
N ALA A 289 18.82 -0.50 17.02
CA ALA A 289 18.26 0.41 16.02
C ALA A 289 18.69 0.00 14.61
N LEU A 290 17.80 0.18 13.62
CA LEU A 290 18.15 -0.06 12.23
C LEU A 290 19.27 0.88 11.76
N PRO A 291 20.12 0.48 10.80
CA PRO A 291 21.12 1.36 10.18
C PRO A 291 20.50 2.66 9.64
N GLN A 292 21.20 3.79 9.77
CA GLN A 292 20.68 5.13 9.42
C GLN A 292 20.11 5.25 8.01
N ASP A 293 20.64 4.54 7.03
CA ASP A 293 20.15 4.51 5.65
C ASP A 293 18.80 3.79 5.48
N THR A 294 18.46 2.90 6.42
CA THR A 294 17.22 2.11 6.43
C THR A 294 16.16 2.63 7.39
N GLN A 295 16.48 3.57 8.30
CA GLN A 295 15.52 4.12 9.26
C GLN A 295 14.42 4.98 8.62
N ILE A 296 13.26 5.05 9.28
CA ILE A 296 12.22 6.04 8.96
C ILE A 296 12.66 7.41 9.49
N LYS A 297 13.30 8.22 8.63
CA LYS A 297 13.87 9.53 9.02
C LYS A 297 12.88 10.67 9.26
N SER A 298 11.60 10.48 8.95
CA SER A 298 10.60 11.56 8.97
C SER A 298 9.52 11.29 10.00
N ASP A 299 9.34 12.22 10.94
CA ASP A 299 8.26 12.19 11.94
C ASP A 299 6.89 12.02 11.28
N ARG A 300 6.69 12.68 10.15
CA ARG A 300 5.44 12.60 9.39
C ARG A 300 5.23 11.19 8.84
N ARG A 301 6.29 10.53 8.38
CA ARG A 301 6.20 9.15 7.88
C ARG A 301 5.99 8.14 9.00
N PHE A 302 6.69 8.31 10.13
CA PHE A 302 6.46 7.50 11.33
C PHE A 302 5.03 7.66 11.82
N TRP A 303 4.52 8.90 11.86
CA TRP A 303 3.14 9.20 12.20
C TRP A 303 2.13 8.55 11.24
N ILE A 304 2.40 8.55 9.93
CA ILE A 304 1.53 7.88 8.95
C ILE A 304 1.48 6.36 9.17
N LEU A 305 2.63 5.72 9.38
CA LEU A 305 2.71 4.26 9.53
C LEU A 305 2.17 3.74 10.87
N HIS A 306 2.34 4.51 11.94
CA HIS A 306 2.15 4.01 13.30
C HIS A 306 1.22 4.88 14.17
N GLY A 307 1.05 6.14 13.80
CA GLY A 307 0.11 7.06 14.48
C GLY A 307 -1.32 6.95 13.96
N LEU A 308 -1.50 6.62 12.67
CA LEU A 308 -2.80 6.55 12.01
C LEU A 308 -3.37 5.12 11.98
N LYS A 309 -4.70 4.98 12.07
CA LYS A 309 -5.41 3.72 11.81
C LYS A 309 -5.88 3.74 10.36
N THR A 310 -5.61 2.67 9.62
CA THR A 310 -6.08 2.52 8.25
C THR A 310 -7.60 2.28 8.21
N LYS A 311 -8.30 2.99 7.31
CA LYS A 311 -9.76 2.92 7.12
C LYS A 311 -10.18 2.10 5.90
N GLY A 312 -9.22 1.76 5.05
CA GLY A 312 -9.37 0.96 3.84
C GLY A 312 -8.00 0.72 3.22
N ALA A 313 -7.97 0.32 1.95
CA ALA A 313 -6.73 0.11 1.21
C ALA A 313 -6.83 0.58 -0.24
N LEU A 314 -5.72 1.08 -0.78
CA LEU A 314 -5.49 1.29 -2.20
C LEU A 314 -4.64 0.14 -2.74
N ILE A 315 -5.07 -0.45 -3.85
CA ILE A 315 -4.36 -1.52 -4.53
C ILE A 315 -3.58 -0.89 -5.68
N ILE A 316 -2.26 -1.13 -5.72
CA ILE A 316 -1.34 -0.62 -6.74
C ILE A 316 -0.54 -1.77 -7.35
N ASP A 317 0.06 -1.57 -8.52
CA ASP A 317 0.98 -2.55 -9.12
C ASP A 317 2.43 -2.32 -8.70
N GLU A 318 3.27 -3.25 -9.15
CA GLU A 318 4.72 -3.25 -9.01
C GLU A 318 5.38 -1.96 -9.54
N GLY A 319 4.97 -1.51 -10.73
CA GLY A 319 5.55 -0.33 -11.37
C GLY A 319 5.26 0.96 -10.59
N CYS A 320 4.04 1.09 -10.08
CA CYS A 320 3.65 2.17 -9.20
C CYS A 320 4.43 2.11 -7.90
N PHE A 321 4.52 0.94 -7.25
CA PHE A 321 5.28 0.78 -6.01
C PHE A 321 6.75 1.16 -6.16
N ALA A 322 7.41 0.73 -7.24
CA ALA A 322 8.79 1.11 -7.55
C ALA A 322 8.94 2.64 -7.71
N ALA A 323 7.97 3.30 -8.36
CA ALA A 323 7.96 4.76 -8.50
C ALA A 323 7.75 5.51 -7.17
N LEU A 324 7.00 4.94 -6.23
CA LEU A 324 6.76 5.53 -4.91
C LEU A 324 7.95 5.36 -3.94
N THR A 325 8.82 4.37 -4.18
CA THR A 325 9.90 3.98 -3.26
C THR A 325 11.32 4.39 -3.69
N ARG A 326 11.51 4.82 -4.95
CA ARG A 326 12.81 5.33 -5.47
C ARG A 326 13.35 6.56 -4.73
N ARG A 327 14.61 6.97 -4.96
CA ARG A 327 15.23 8.14 -4.29
C ARG A 327 14.47 9.46 -4.55
N ASP A 328 14.01 9.68 -5.77
CA ASP A 328 13.19 10.81 -6.23
C ASP A 328 11.69 10.46 -6.26
N ARG A 329 11.17 10.11 -5.08
CA ARG A 329 9.81 9.57 -4.88
C ARG A 329 8.73 10.39 -5.58
N ALA A 330 7.92 9.72 -6.39
CA ALA A 330 6.70 10.28 -6.94
C ALA A 330 5.55 10.30 -5.91
N GLY A 331 4.54 11.14 -6.14
CA GLY A 331 3.25 10.97 -5.47
C GLY A 331 2.43 9.86 -6.13
N LEU A 332 1.44 9.33 -5.42
CA LEU A 332 0.53 8.33 -5.96
C LEU A 332 -0.46 9.03 -6.89
N LEU A 333 -0.31 8.80 -8.19
CA LEU A 333 -1.21 9.28 -9.23
C LEU A 333 -2.40 8.32 -9.42
N PRO A 334 -3.55 8.80 -9.93
CA PRO A 334 -4.70 7.94 -10.19
C PRO A 334 -4.39 6.78 -11.14
N ALA A 335 -3.53 7.01 -12.14
CA ALA A 335 -3.06 6.01 -13.09
C ALA A 335 -2.39 4.79 -12.44
N GLY A 336 -1.78 4.97 -11.25
CA GLY A 336 -1.11 3.90 -10.51
C GLY A 336 -2.05 3.09 -9.60
N VAL A 337 -3.30 3.52 -9.44
CA VAL A 337 -4.31 2.83 -8.62
C VAL A 337 -5.05 1.81 -9.46
N ILE A 338 -5.03 0.55 -9.05
CA ILE A 338 -5.77 -0.56 -9.67
C ILE A 338 -7.16 -0.68 -9.05
N ASP A 339 -7.23 -0.63 -7.72
CA ASP A 339 -8.49 -0.79 -7.02
C ASP A 339 -8.52 -0.14 -5.63
N VAL A 340 -9.74 -0.05 -5.06
CA VAL A 340 -10.01 0.62 -3.79
C VAL A 340 -10.88 -0.25 -2.89
N VAL A 341 -10.30 -0.68 -1.77
CA VAL A 341 -10.97 -1.53 -0.77
C VAL A 341 -11.44 -0.69 0.42
N GLY A 342 -12.68 -0.92 0.85
CA GLY A 342 -13.29 -0.21 1.97
C GLY A 342 -13.89 1.15 1.56
N ASN A 343 -14.41 1.88 2.55
CA ASN A 343 -14.98 3.22 2.35
C ASN A 343 -14.28 4.19 3.30
N PHE A 344 -13.74 5.26 2.73
CA PHE A 344 -12.99 6.28 3.45
C PHE A 344 -13.12 7.64 2.74
N HIS A 345 -12.86 8.70 3.48
CA HIS A 345 -12.94 10.09 3.02
C HIS A 345 -11.56 10.70 2.75
N GLU A 346 -11.55 11.90 2.16
CA GLU A 346 -10.35 12.73 2.03
C GLU A 346 -9.64 12.91 3.38
N ASN A 347 -8.32 12.99 3.33
CA ASN A 347 -7.42 13.08 4.48
C ASN A 347 -7.45 11.90 5.47
N GLU A 348 -8.22 10.83 5.21
CA GLU A 348 -8.10 9.60 5.99
C GLU A 348 -6.88 8.77 5.58
N CYS A 349 -6.38 7.97 6.52
CA CYS A 349 -5.28 7.05 6.28
C CYS A 349 -5.79 5.74 5.71
N VAL A 350 -5.11 5.24 4.68
CA VAL A 350 -5.41 3.96 4.03
C VAL A 350 -4.13 3.15 3.88
N ALA A 351 -4.28 1.84 3.89
CA ALA A 351 -3.19 0.94 3.54
C ALA A 351 -2.89 1.03 2.04
N ILE A 352 -1.64 0.82 1.68
CA ILE A 352 -1.20 0.59 0.31
C ILE A 352 -0.88 -0.88 0.21
N LYS A 353 -1.59 -1.57 -0.68
CA LYS A 353 -1.34 -2.96 -0.98
C LYS A 353 -0.86 -3.11 -2.41
N VAL A 354 0.15 -3.95 -2.61
CA VAL A 354 0.68 -4.29 -3.93
C VAL A 354 0.08 -5.61 -4.38
N VAL A 355 -0.31 -5.67 -5.64
CA VAL A 355 -0.68 -6.90 -6.33
C VAL A 355 0.28 -7.14 -7.50
N ALA A 356 0.71 -8.39 -7.67
CA ALA A 356 1.64 -8.78 -8.73
C ALA A 356 0.95 -8.90 -10.10
N ASP A 357 -0.36 -9.20 -10.12
CA ASP A 357 -1.16 -9.36 -11.33
C ASP A 357 -2.45 -8.54 -11.24
N ARG A 358 -2.65 -7.61 -12.20
CA ARG A 358 -3.83 -6.73 -12.27
C ARG A 358 -5.15 -7.49 -12.47
N THR A 359 -5.11 -8.78 -12.84
CA THR A 359 -6.29 -9.60 -13.15
C THR A 359 -6.83 -10.42 -11.97
N LYS A 360 -6.08 -10.50 -10.85
CA LYS A 360 -6.47 -11.27 -9.65
C LYS A 360 -6.53 -10.36 -8.41
N LEU A 361 -7.71 -9.87 -8.08
CA LEU A 361 -7.97 -8.99 -6.92
C LEU A 361 -8.44 -9.77 -5.67
N SER A 362 -7.85 -10.94 -5.39
CA SER A 362 -8.17 -11.68 -4.17
C SER A 362 -7.40 -11.11 -2.98
N GLU A 363 -8.03 -11.05 -1.79
CA GLU A 363 -7.42 -10.43 -0.60
C GLU A 363 -6.16 -11.18 -0.11
N GLN A 364 -6.00 -12.44 -0.49
CA GLN A 364 -4.83 -13.28 -0.14
C GLN A 364 -3.60 -13.00 -1.01
N ASP A 365 -3.77 -12.38 -2.17
CA ASP A 365 -2.69 -12.06 -3.13
C ASP A 365 -2.15 -10.63 -2.95
N MET A 366 -2.73 -9.86 -2.02
CA MET A 366 -2.40 -8.47 -1.78
C MET A 366 -1.45 -8.31 -0.59
N VAL A 367 -0.31 -7.66 -0.82
CA VAL A 367 0.69 -7.42 0.23
C VAL A 367 0.59 -5.99 0.71
N GLU A 368 0.31 -5.79 1.99
CA GLU A 368 0.42 -4.44 2.58
C GLU A 368 1.89 -4.02 2.63
N VAL A 369 2.21 -2.94 1.94
CA VAL A 369 3.60 -2.45 1.79
C VAL A 369 3.82 -1.09 2.40
N GLY A 370 2.79 -0.38 2.82
CA GLY A 370 2.89 0.97 3.38
C GLY A 370 1.53 1.61 3.59
N HIS A 371 1.49 2.84 4.08
CA HIS A 371 0.25 3.59 4.32
C HIS A 371 0.32 4.97 3.66
N CYS A 372 -0.85 5.53 3.35
CA CYS A 372 -0.93 6.90 2.86
C CYS A 372 -2.16 7.64 3.34
N ARG A 373 -2.07 8.98 3.30
CA ARG A 373 -3.21 9.88 3.49
C ARG A 373 -3.73 10.33 2.13
N VAL A 374 -4.97 9.99 1.81
CA VAL A 374 -5.57 10.26 0.49
C VAL A 374 -6.10 11.68 0.37
N ASN A 375 -6.07 12.23 -0.83
CA ASN A 375 -6.62 13.56 -1.14
C ASN A 375 -8.07 13.51 -1.63
N TYR A 376 -8.57 12.31 -1.99
CA TYR A 376 -9.89 12.08 -2.55
C TYR A 376 -10.61 10.97 -1.77
N THR A 377 -11.93 10.96 -1.81
CA THR A 377 -12.74 9.90 -1.17
C THR A 377 -12.60 8.57 -1.91
N ALA A 378 -12.93 7.45 -1.25
CA ALA A 378 -12.88 6.13 -1.88
C ALA A 378 -13.72 6.06 -3.18
N ASN A 379 -14.87 6.75 -3.21
CA ASN A 379 -15.73 6.78 -4.39
C ASN A 379 -15.15 7.63 -5.52
N GLU A 380 -14.55 8.78 -5.21
CA GLU A 380 -13.82 9.58 -6.20
C GLU A 380 -12.64 8.81 -6.78
N ILE A 381 -11.82 8.17 -5.93
CA ILE A 381 -10.67 7.38 -6.38
C ILE A 381 -11.12 6.21 -7.26
N ARG A 382 -12.27 5.57 -6.98
CA ARG A 382 -12.84 4.54 -7.86
C ARG A 382 -13.20 5.06 -9.25
N LEU A 383 -13.53 6.34 -9.39
CA LEU A 383 -13.85 6.96 -10.68
C LEU A 383 -12.58 7.37 -11.44
N ILE A 384 -11.55 7.87 -10.73
CA ILE A 384 -10.32 8.34 -11.37
C ILE A 384 -9.21 7.29 -11.46
N LYS A 385 -9.36 6.11 -10.84
CA LYS A 385 -8.35 5.04 -10.91
C LYS A 385 -8.04 4.67 -12.36
N GLY A 386 -6.77 4.51 -12.69
CA GLY A 386 -6.30 4.22 -14.05
C GLY A 386 -6.27 5.43 -15.00
N HIS A 387 -6.78 6.61 -14.60
CA HIS A 387 -6.77 7.82 -15.44
C HIS A 387 -5.54 8.70 -15.23
N GLN A 388 -5.22 9.54 -16.22
CA GLN A 388 -4.17 10.55 -16.11
C GLN A 388 -4.64 11.73 -15.23
N SER A 389 -3.73 12.40 -14.54
CA SER A 389 -4.08 13.49 -13.62
C SER A 389 -4.80 14.68 -14.29
N SER A 390 -4.49 14.94 -15.56
CA SER A 390 -5.19 15.96 -16.38
C SER A 390 -6.67 15.64 -16.59
N GLN A 391 -7.08 14.38 -16.39
CA GLN A 391 -8.46 13.94 -16.58
C GLN A 391 -9.28 14.00 -15.30
N ILE A 392 -8.66 14.24 -14.13
CA ILE A 392 -9.36 14.28 -12.84
C ILE A 392 -10.47 15.33 -12.87
N GLU A 393 -10.16 16.55 -13.29
CA GLU A 393 -11.14 17.64 -13.36
C GLU A 393 -12.29 17.31 -14.32
N SER A 394 -11.99 16.64 -15.44
CA SER A 394 -13.02 16.22 -16.39
C SER A 394 -13.93 15.10 -15.86
N ILE A 395 -13.43 14.24 -14.98
CA ILE A 395 -14.16 13.08 -14.43
C ILE A 395 -14.94 13.47 -13.17
N LEU A 396 -14.32 14.22 -12.26
CA LEU A 396 -14.89 14.59 -10.97
C LEU A 396 -15.56 15.96 -10.97
N GLY A 397 -15.31 16.80 -11.98
CA GLY A 397 -15.78 18.19 -12.05
C GLY A 397 -14.93 19.20 -11.26
N TYR A 398 -13.89 18.72 -10.57
CA TYR A 398 -12.89 19.51 -9.87
C TYR A 398 -11.59 18.70 -9.75
N ALA A 399 -10.47 19.37 -9.49
CA ALA A 399 -9.20 18.72 -9.17
C ALA A 399 -8.45 19.53 -8.12
N ASP A 400 -8.57 19.14 -6.85
CA ASP A 400 -7.86 19.78 -5.74
C ASP A 400 -6.37 19.40 -5.73
N SER A 401 -6.03 18.26 -6.32
CA SER A 401 -4.67 17.75 -6.42
C SER A 401 -4.50 16.81 -7.62
N GLU A 402 -3.36 16.88 -8.29
CA GLU A 402 -3.01 15.91 -9.33
C GLU A 402 -2.71 14.50 -8.77
N TYR A 403 -2.57 14.37 -7.45
CA TYR A 403 -2.25 13.12 -6.75
C TYR A 403 -3.43 12.58 -5.95
N VAL A 404 -3.63 11.27 -6.01
CA VAL A 404 -4.45 10.52 -5.03
C VAL A 404 -3.83 10.61 -3.64
N ALA A 405 -2.50 10.51 -3.53
CA ALA A 405 -1.77 10.82 -2.30
C ALA A 405 -0.45 11.50 -2.63
N HIS A 406 -0.19 12.65 -2.01
CA HIS A 406 1.07 13.37 -2.21
C HIS A 406 2.25 12.59 -1.58
N ARG A 407 3.47 12.73 -2.14
CA ARG A 407 4.69 12.01 -1.67
C ARG A 407 5.02 12.20 -0.18
N ASP A 408 4.62 13.33 0.40
CA ASP A 408 4.82 13.65 1.83
C ASP A 408 3.76 13.02 2.73
N ASN A 409 2.68 12.53 2.14
CA ASN A 409 1.59 11.79 2.78
C ASN A 409 1.69 10.29 2.49
N LEU A 410 2.83 9.84 1.99
CA LEU A 410 3.15 8.44 1.69
C LEU A 410 4.25 7.98 2.64
N ALA A 411 4.04 6.83 3.26
CA ALA A 411 5.03 6.23 4.14
C ALA A 411 5.07 4.72 3.93
N PHE A 412 6.29 4.19 3.89
CA PHE A 412 6.56 2.77 3.71
C PHE A 412 7.46 2.35 4.87
N PRO A 413 7.25 1.14 5.46
CA PRO A 413 8.23 0.51 6.32
C PRO A 413 9.54 0.33 5.53
N PRO A 414 10.66 -0.01 6.18
CA PRO A 414 11.94 -0.23 5.53
C PRO A 414 11.92 -1.46 4.59
N VAL A 415 11.23 -1.33 3.44
CA VAL A 415 11.22 -2.30 2.34
C VAL A 415 12.56 -2.19 1.64
N SER A 416 13.29 -3.32 1.59
CA SER A 416 14.70 -3.34 1.18
C SER A 416 14.88 -3.64 -0.32
N GLN A 417 14.00 -4.47 -0.91
CA GLN A 417 14.07 -4.90 -2.31
C GLN A 417 12.83 -5.69 -2.77
N MET A 418 12.52 -5.60 -4.06
CA MET A 418 11.50 -6.39 -4.76
C MET A 418 12.09 -6.97 -6.06
N VAL A 419 11.80 -8.23 -6.35
CA VAL A 419 12.29 -8.94 -7.54
C VAL A 419 11.18 -9.84 -8.09
N ALA A 420 10.82 -9.66 -9.36
CA ALA A 420 9.89 -10.54 -10.08
C ALA A 420 10.67 -11.52 -10.97
N SER A 421 10.24 -12.78 -11.04
CA SER A 421 10.79 -13.78 -11.96
C SER A 421 9.68 -14.35 -12.84
N GLU A 422 9.74 -14.08 -14.14
CA GLU A 422 8.86 -14.70 -15.13
C GLU A 422 9.09 -16.22 -15.19
N GLN A 423 10.35 -16.66 -15.11
CA GLN A 423 10.75 -18.07 -15.16
C GLN A 423 10.17 -18.89 -13.99
N LEU A 424 10.18 -18.32 -12.78
CA LEU A 424 9.67 -18.98 -11.57
C LEU A 424 8.19 -18.69 -11.35
N GLN A 425 7.58 -17.86 -12.22
CA GLN A 425 6.26 -17.27 -12.06
C GLN A 425 6.02 -16.80 -10.63
N LYS A 426 6.98 -16.07 -10.04
CA LYS A 426 6.91 -15.69 -8.62
C LYS A 426 7.40 -14.26 -8.39
N LEU A 427 6.72 -13.56 -7.48
CA LEU A 427 7.12 -12.26 -6.94
C LEU A 427 7.81 -12.45 -5.59
N PHE A 428 8.95 -11.82 -5.42
CA PHE A 428 9.77 -11.87 -4.21
C PHE A 428 9.87 -10.48 -3.61
N LEU A 429 9.41 -10.33 -2.36
CA LEU A 429 9.40 -9.07 -1.63
C LEU A 429 10.23 -9.22 -0.36
N THR A 430 11.07 -8.23 -0.05
CA THR A 430 11.66 -8.10 1.29
C THR A 430 10.98 -6.97 2.05
N VAL A 431 10.05 -7.34 2.93
CA VAL A 431 9.43 -6.43 3.90
C VAL A 431 10.00 -6.79 5.26
N ASP A 432 10.59 -5.80 5.95
CA ASP A 432 11.25 -6.00 7.25
C ASP A 432 12.23 -7.20 7.20
N ARG A 433 13.12 -7.22 6.19
CA ARG A 433 14.12 -8.29 5.94
C ARG A 433 13.55 -9.72 5.81
N THR A 434 12.23 -9.88 5.72
CA THR A 434 11.58 -11.16 5.47
C THR A 434 11.27 -11.30 4.00
N LEU A 435 11.80 -12.36 3.39
CA LEU A 435 11.44 -12.76 2.04
C LEU A 435 10.03 -13.34 2.04
N MET A 436 9.12 -12.59 1.43
CA MET A 436 7.80 -13.04 1.06
C MET A 436 7.83 -13.54 -0.39
N VAL A 437 7.22 -14.69 -0.64
CA VAL A 437 7.17 -15.32 -1.95
C VAL A 437 5.72 -15.51 -2.38
N TYR A 438 5.37 -14.93 -3.53
CA TYR A 438 4.02 -15.01 -4.11
C TYR A 438 4.06 -15.71 -5.46
N SER A 439 3.15 -16.64 -5.71
CA SER A 439 3.02 -17.35 -6.99
C SER A 439 2.12 -16.58 -7.96
N LEU A 440 2.60 -16.35 -9.17
CA LEU A 440 1.84 -16.02 -10.37
C LEU A 440 1.56 -17.33 -11.13
N PRO A 441 0.45 -17.52 -11.84
CA PRO A 441 -0.92 -17.35 -11.42
C PRO A 441 -1.55 -18.72 -11.02
N GLU A 442 -1.00 -19.54 -10.11
CA GLU A 442 -1.77 -20.62 -9.43
C GLU A 442 -1.11 -21.15 -8.13
N LEU A 443 -1.90 -21.12 -7.04
CA LEU A 443 -1.75 -21.75 -5.70
C LEU A 443 -0.85 -21.10 -4.63
N SER A 444 -1.56 -20.46 -3.68
CA SER A 444 -1.49 -20.45 -2.20
C SER A 444 -0.15 -20.15 -1.46
N PRO A 445 -0.13 -19.12 -0.57
CA PRO A 445 1.05 -18.72 0.23
C PRO A 445 1.42 -19.70 1.37
N ILE A 446 0.77 -20.86 1.47
CA ILE A 446 0.80 -21.72 2.67
C ILE A 446 2.15 -22.45 2.89
N ASN A 447 3.06 -22.52 1.91
CA ASN A 447 4.25 -23.40 2.02
C ASN A 447 5.63 -22.71 1.88
N ALA A 448 5.71 -21.37 1.85
CA ALA A 448 7.01 -20.70 1.91
C ALA A 448 7.47 -20.60 3.38
N ARG A 449 8.59 -21.25 3.73
CA ARG A 449 9.33 -20.88 4.95
C ARG A 449 9.67 -19.41 4.85
N GLN A 450 9.17 -18.58 5.77
CA GLN A 450 9.61 -17.19 5.90
C GLN A 450 11.13 -17.17 6.05
N LEU A 451 11.83 -16.66 5.04
CA LEU A 451 13.27 -16.52 5.08
C LEU A 451 13.56 -15.10 5.58
N LYS A 452 13.89 -15.01 6.86
CA LYS A 452 14.19 -13.79 7.60
C LYS A 452 15.66 -13.36 7.37
N ASN A 453 16.00 -12.11 7.71
CA ASN A 453 17.32 -11.48 7.49
C ASN A 453 17.82 -11.39 6.03
N VAL A 454 16.94 -11.37 5.05
CA VAL A 454 17.33 -11.20 3.64
C VAL A 454 17.61 -9.72 3.36
N ARG A 455 18.89 -9.40 3.10
CA ARG A 455 19.34 -8.05 2.70
C ARG A 455 19.17 -7.82 1.21
N ARG A 456 19.42 -8.84 0.40
CA ARG A 456 19.30 -8.77 -1.07
C ARG A 456 18.77 -10.07 -1.65
N ILE A 457 17.98 -9.98 -2.71
CA ILE A 457 17.50 -11.09 -3.54
C ILE A 457 18.09 -10.90 -4.94
N CYS A 458 18.64 -11.97 -5.50
CA CYS A 458 19.08 -12.05 -6.88
C CYS A 458 18.47 -13.29 -7.53
N LEU A 459 18.04 -13.18 -8.79
CA LEU A 459 17.56 -14.32 -9.56
C LEU A 459 18.74 -15.20 -9.99
N THR A 460 18.56 -16.51 -9.94
CA THR A 460 19.48 -17.47 -10.55
C THR A 460 18.75 -18.27 -11.61
N THR A 461 19.49 -19.01 -12.43
CA THR A 461 18.96 -19.75 -13.59
C THR A 461 17.86 -20.75 -13.24
N ASN A 462 17.74 -21.19 -11.98
CA ASN A 462 16.70 -22.12 -11.54
C ASN A 462 16.19 -21.81 -10.12
N GLY A 463 16.39 -20.61 -9.59
CA GLY A 463 16.04 -20.31 -8.20
C GLY A 463 16.34 -18.88 -7.78
N LEU A 464 16.61 -18.70 -6.48
CA LEU A 464 16.99 -17.42 -5.89
C LEU A 464 18.31 -17.57 -5.16
N MET A 465 19.09 -16.49 -5.23
CA MET A 465 20.19 -16.24 -4.33
C MET A 465 19.73 -15.17 -3.33
N LEU A 466 19.76 -15.50 -2.05
CA LEU A 466 19.41 -14.63 -0.95
C LEU A 466 20.69 -14.23 -0.22
N VAL A 467 21.03 -12.95 -0.30
CA VAL A 467 22.15 -12.38 0.44
C VAL A 467 21.67 -12.00 1.82
N LYS A 468 22.30 -12.57 2.84
CA LYS A 468 22.09 -12.29 4.25
C LYS A 468 23.34 -11.64 4.83
N GLN A 469 23.23 -11.09 6.03
CA GLN A 469 24.39 -10.52 6.73
C GLN A 469 25.50 -11.55 6.99
N SER A 470 25.12 -12.79 7.31
CA SER A 470 26.03 -13.88 7.67
C SER A 470 26.34 -14.84 6.51
N GLY A 471 26.05 -14.44 5.27
CA GLY A 471 26.33 -15.26 4.09
C GLY A 471 25.23 -15.31 3.04
N VAL A 472 25.28 -16.31 2.16
CA VAL A 472 24.42 -16.43 0.97
C VAL A 472 23.67 -17.75 0.96
N HIS A 473 22.35 -17.70 0.76
CA HIS A 473 21.48 -18.87 0.63
C HIS A 473 21.03 -19.01 -0.82
N ILE A 474 21.33 -20.15 -1.45
CA ILE A 474 20.74 -20.51 -2.74
C ILE A 474 19.52 -21.38 -2.47
N VAL A 475 18.36 -20.89 -2.85
CA VAL A 475 17.09 -21.61 -2.74
C VAL A 475 16.55 -21.92 -4.13
N GLN A 476 16.01 -23.11 -4.31
CA GLN A 476 15.42 -23.55 -5.56
C GLN A 476 14.03 -24.10 -5.29
N LEU A 477 13.16 -23.93 -6.27
CA LEU A 477 11.83 -24.52 -6.23
C LEU A 477 11.94 -25.99 -6.65
N GLN A 478 11.62 -26.91 -5.74
CA GLN A 478 11.53 -28.34 -6.00
C GLN A 478 10.19 -28.85 -5.47
N GLU A 479 9.40 -29.52 -6.31
CA GLU A 479 8.12 -30.15 -5.90
C GLU A 479 7.17 -29.16 -5.20
N ASN A 480 7.06 -27.93 -5.74
CA ASN A 480 6.31 -26.81 -5.14
C ASN A 480 6.77 -26.36 -3.74
N THR A 481 7.94 -26.81 -3.28
CA THR A 481 8.55 -26.38 -2.03
C THR A 481 9.87 -25.68 -2.28
N TRP A 482 10.11 -24.57 -1.60
CA TRP A 482 11.42 -23.91 -1.64
C TRP A 482 12.38 -24.69 -0.77
N LYS A 483 13.37 -25.33 -1.40
CA LYS A 483 14.45 -26.03 -0.70
C LYS A 483 15.71 -25.17 -0.76
N LEU A 484 16.32 -24.98 0.40
CA LEU A 484 17.69 -24.48 0.49
C LEU A 484 18.59 -25.53 -0.14
N ILE A 485 19.15 -25.21 -1.30
CA ILE A 485 20.06 -26.09 -2.03
C ILE A 485 21.45 -25.97 -1.46
N ARG A 486 21.86 -24.74 -1.13
CA ARG A 486 23.18 -24.47 -0.61
C ARG A 486 23.18 -23.23 0.26
N GLU A 487 23.96 -23.30 1.34
CA GLU A 487 24.24 -22.17 2.22
C GLU A 487 25.75 -21.95 2.25
N PHE A 488 26.16 -20.72 2.02
CA PHE A 488 27.52 -20.24 2.21
C PHE A 488 27.53 -19.34 3.42
N LYS A 489 28.18 -19.77 4.51
CA LYS A 489 28.29 -18.97 5.74
C LYS A 489 29.57 -18.15 5.70
N TYR A 490 29.48 -16.91 6.17
CA TYR A 490 30.61 -15.99 6.27
C TYR A 490 30.67 -15.38 7.67
N GLU A 491 31.89 -15.24 8.20
CA GLU A 491 32.13 -14.60 9.51
C GLU A 491 32.05 -13.06 9.44
N GLY A 492 32.10 -12.46 8.24
CA GLY A 492 31.98 -11.01 7.98
C GLY A 492 30.73 -10.61 7.17
N ALA A 493 30.51 -9.31 6.99
CA ALA A 493 29.35 -8.81 6.24
C ALA A 493 29.55 -8.98 4.73
N VAL A 494 28.56 -9.58 4.05
CA VAL A 494 28.54 -9.61 2.58
C VAL A 494 28.13 -8.24 2.06
N SER A 495 29.03 -7.54 1.36
CA SER A 495 28.81 -6.19 0.82
C SER A 495 28.17 -6.21 -0.58
N GLY A 496 28.37 -7.30 -1.34
CA GLY A 496 27.73 -7.52 -2.63
C GLY A 496 27.81 -8.96 -3.12
N ALA A 497 26.80 -9.40 -3.88
CA ALA A 497 26.80 -10.70 -4.53
C ALA A 497 26.17 -10.61 -5.93
N ALA A 498 26.84 -11.15 -6.95
CA ALA A 498 26.35 -11.18 -8.32
C ALA A 498 26.40 -12.61 -8.89
N PRO A 499 25.27 -13.18 -9.36
CA PRO A 499 25.27 -14.49 -10.00
C PRO A 499 25.83 -14.40 -11.42
N ILE A 500 26.66 -15.37 -11.81
CA ILE A 500 27.24 -15.56 -13.14
C ILE A 500 27.05 -17.04 -13.51
N ASN A 501 25.94 -17.40 -14.13
CA ASN A 501 25.58 -18.81 -14.39
C ASN A 501 25.69 -19.68 -13.12
N ASN A 502 26.68 -20.59 -13.07
CA ASN A 502 26.93 -21.47 -11.92
C ASN A 502 27.91 -20.87 -10.90
N LEU A 503 28.29 -19.62 -11.04
CA LEU A 503 29.23 -18.93 -10.17
C LEU A 503 28.50 -17.80 -9.42
N ILE A 504 28.94 -17.50 -8.20
CA ILE A 504 28.53 -16.32 -7.44
C ILE A 504 29.79 -15.54 -7.13
N LEU A 505 29.86 -14.32 -7.64
CA LEU A 505 30.89 -13.39 -7.21
C LEU A 505 30.44 -12.73 -5.91
N LEU A 506 31.22 -12.89 -4.85
CA LEU A 506 31.04 -12.23 -3.56
C LEU A 506 32.09 -11.17 -3.34
N ALA A 507 31.61 -10.03 -2.86
CA ALA A 507 32.43 -9.02 -2.21
C ALA A 507 32.19 -9.11 -0.70
N ASN A 508 33.27 -9.24 0.07
CA ASN A 508 33.28 -9.07 1.51
C ASN A 508 34.20 -7.89 1.88
N ASP A 509 34.37 -7.64 3.17
CA ASP A 509 35.15 -6.50 3.66
C ASP A 509 36.67 -6.62 3.38
N GLU A 510 37.16 -7.77 2.89
CA GLU A 510 38.59 -8.06 2.74
C GLU A 510 39.01 -8.51 1.31
N SER A 511 38.10 -9.04 0.49
CA SER A 511 38.43 -9.71 -0.78
C SER A 511 37.23 -9.91 -1.73
N TYR A 512 37.54 -10.23 -2.99
CA TYR A 512 36.58 -10.79 -3.94
C TYR A 512 36.75 -12.31 -4.03
N GLU A 513 35.65 -13.04 -3.91
CA GLU A 513 35.62 -14.50 -4.01
C GLU A 513 34.64 -14.95 -5.09
N VAL A 514 35.02 -15.96 -5.86
CA VAL A 514 34.09 -16.69 -6.73
C VAL A 514 33.69 -17.97 -6.05
N LEU A 515 32.40 -18.13 -5.83
CA LEU A 515 31.80 -19.37 -5.36
C LEU A 515 31.23 -20.14 -6.53
N ASP A 516 31.70 -21.37 -6.74
CA ASP A 516 31.02 -22.29 -7.65
C ASP A 516 29.84 -22.94 -6.91
N THR A 517 28.63 -22.72 -7.44
CA THR A 517 27.38 -23.24 -6.88
C THR A 517 27.25 -24.76 -7.03
N ARG A 518 28.02 -25.37 -7.96
CA ARG A 518 28.05 -26.84 -8.19
C ARG A 518 28.97 -27.54 -7.20
N SER A 519 30.25 -27.15 -7.15
CA SER A 519 31.23 -27.78 -6.26
C SER A 519 31.15 -27.26 -4.82
N GLY A 520 30.60 -26.06 -4.60
CA GLY A 520 30.66 -25.36 -3.31
C GLY A 520 32.04 -24.80 -2.99
N ARG A 521 32.96 -24.82 -3.95
CA ARG A 521 34.31 -24.31 -3.79
C ARG A 521 34.28 -22.79 -3.81
N ALA A 522 34.87 -22.18 -2.78
CA ALA A 522 35.23 -20.76 -2.78
C ALA A 522 36.63 -20.59 -3.34
N MET A 523 36.78 -19.67 -4.30
CA MET A 523 38.04 -19.37 -4.95
C MET A 523 38.33 -17.88 -4.73
N PRO A 524 39.34 -17.53 -3.93
CA PRO A 524 39.73 -16.14 -3.77
C PRO A 524 40.29 -15.64 -5.11
N LEU A 525 39.78 -14.50 -5.59
CA LEU A 525 40.31 -13.85 -6.77
C LEU A 525 41.42 -12.87 -6.38
N PHE A 526 41.14 -11.95 -5.44
CA PHE A 526 42.08 -10.92 -4.97
C PHE A 526 41.76 -10.43 -3.55
N GLY A 527 42.79 -10.03 -2.81
CA GLY A 527 42.65 -9.25 -1.56
C GLY A 527 42.57 -7.75 -1.85
N TYR A 528 41.73 -7.05 -1.10
CA TYR A 528 41.49 -5.62 -1.27
C TYR A 528 42.57 -4.75 -0.61
N LYS A 529 42.77 -3.52 -1.12
CA LYS A 529 43.65 -2.52 -0.49
C LYS A 529 43.20 -1.05 -0.64
N SER A 530 41.96 -0.76 -1.04
CA SER A 530 41.52 0.65 -1.22
C SER A 530 40.32 0.99 -0.33
N ASP A 531 39.78 2.21 -0.37
CA ASP A 531 38.61 2.63 0.44
C ASP A 531 37.35 2.85 -0.43
N THR A 532 37.40 2.42 -1.70
CA THR A 532 36.37 2.67 -2.71
C THR A 532 35.41 1.49 -2.90
N ASN A 533 34.15 1.67 -2.51
CA ASN A 533 33.02 0.79 -2.83
C ASN A 533 32.72 0.79 -4.35
N VAL A 534 33.35 -0.10 -5.13
CA VAL A 534 33.08 -0.25 -6.57
C VAL A 534 32.45 -1.62 -6.85
N SER A 535 31.33 -1.63 -7.60
CA SER A 535 30.69 -2.87 -8.04
C SER A 535 31.40 -3.44 -9.27
N PRO A 536 31.81 -4.72 -9.28
CA PRO A 536 32.51 -5.33 -10.40
C PRO A 536 31.62 -5.48 -11.64
N LEU A 537 32.17 -5.25 -12.85
CA LEU A 537 31.50 -5.55 -14.13
C LEU A 537 31.91 -6.94 -14.60
N ILE A 538 30.91 -7.71 -15.04
CA ILE A 538 31.07 -9.05 -15.60
C ILE A 538 30.55 -9.03 -17.04
N VAL A 539 31.39 -9.41 -17.99
CA VAL A 539 31.02 -9.46 -19.41
C VAL A 539 31.20 -10.90 -19.91
N PRO A 540 30.11 -11.62 -20.25
CA PRO A 540 30.22 -12.94 -20.87
C PRO A 540 30.74 -12.78 -22.31
N PHE A 541 31.61 -13.68 -22.74
CA PHE A 541 31.99 -13.76 -24.15
C PHE A 541 32.26 -15.20 -24.59
N GLU A 542 31.77 -15.53 -25.78
CA GLU A 542 31.99 -16.82 -26.40
C GLU A 542 33.28 -16.80 -27.20
N THR A 543 34.15 -17.77 -26.94
CA THR A 543 35.31 -18.06 -27.79
C THR A 543 34.96 -19.25 -28.68
N PRO A 544 35.71 -19.51 -29.75
CA PRO A 544 35.52 -20.71 -30.59
C PRO A 544 35.62 -22.05 -29.83
N HIS A 545 36.08 -22.05 -28.58
CA HIS A 545 36.40 -23.27 -27.81
C HIS A 545 35.70 -23.35 -26.44
N SER A 546 35.24 -22.23 -25.86
CA SER A 546 34.55 -22.18 -24.56
C SER A 546 33.88 -20.84 -24.27
N THR A 547 32.88 -20.83 -23.39
CA THR A 547 32.36 -19.61 -22.76
C THR A 547 33.31 -19.17 -21.66
N GLU A 548 33.76 -17.92 -21.73
CA GLU A 548 34.59 -17.29 -20.71
C GLU A 548 33.91 -16.00 -20.23
N TYR A 549 34.26 -15.55 -19.02
CA TYR A 549 33.78 -14.28 -18.47
C TYR A 549 34.97 -13.37 -18.22
N LEU A 550 34.84 -12.12 -18.63
CA LEU A 550 35.76 -11.06 -18.23
C LEU A 550 35.22 -10.39 -16.97
N LEU A 551 35.99 -10.47 -15.90
CA LEU A 551 35.69 -9.82 -14.63
C LEU A 551 36.57 -8.60 -14.45
N THR A 552 35.99 -7.42 -14.34
CA THR A 552 36.73 -6.18 -14.06
C THR A 552 36.58 -5.74 -12.61
N VAL A 553 37.71 -5.55 -11.93
CA VAL A 553 37.82 -5.11 -10.54
C VAL A 553 38.72 -3.89 -10.43
N ALA A 554 38.41 -3.00 -9.50
CA ALA A 554 39.30 -1.91 -9.13
C ALA A 554 40.43 -2.47 -8.24
N SER A 555 41.68 -2.25 -8.62
CA SER A 555 42.83 -2.57 -7.79
C SER A 555 43.15 -1.43 -6.83
N ASP A 556 43.01 -0.20 -7.30
CA ASP A 556 43.10 1.06 -6.54
C ASP A 556 42.32 2.17 -7.27
N GLU A 557 42.43 3.43 -6.84
CA GLU A 557 41.72 4.57 -7.45
C GLU A 557 42.03 4.77 -8.95
N ASN A 558 43.23 4.37 -9.41
CA ASN A 558 43.74 4.67 -10.75
C ASN A 558 44.03 3.43 -11.61
N THR A 559 43.90 2.23 -11.05
CA THR A 559 44.23 0.96 -11.71
C THR A 559 43.04 0.02 -11.68
N SER A 560 42.62 -0.42 -12.85
CA SER A 560 41.64 -1.50 -12.99
C SER A 560 42.28 -2.73 -13.61
N ILE A 561 41.81 -3.87 -13.13
CA ILE A 561 42.28 -5.19 -13.54
C ILE A 561 41.09 -5.95 -14.10
N ALA A 562 41.31 -6.65 -15.21
CA ALA A 562 40.35 -7.55 -15.81
C ALA A 562 40.93 -8.97 -15.89
N GLN A 563 40.21 -9.95 -15.35
CA GLN A 563 40.62 -11.35 -15.36
C GLN A 563 39.60 -12.22 -16.08
N PHE A 564 40.12 -13.18 -16.83
CA PHE A 564 39.32 -14.15 -17.57
C PHE A 564 39.12 -15.38 -16.72
N ILE A 565 37.86 -15.76 -16.52
CA ILE A 565 37.48 -16.97 -15.81
C ILE A 565 36.64 -17.87 -16.72
N ASN A 566 36.80 -19.19 -16.59
CA ASN A 566 35.90 -20.15 -17.23
C ASN A 566 34.63 -20.35 -16.39
N ASP A 567 33.72 -21.20 -16.89
CA ASP A 567 32.53 -21.68 -16.19
C ASP A 567 32.79 -22.42 -14.87
N SER A 568 34.05 -22.75 -14.56
CA SER A 568 34.48 -23.37 -13.29
C SER A 568 35.06 -22.35 -12.31
N GLY A 569 35.16 -21.07 -12.69
CA GLY A 569 35.77 -20.02 -11.88
C GLY A 569 37.31 -20.05 -11.88
N ASP A 570 37.92 -20.96 -12.63
CA ASP A 570 39.37 -20.98 -12.81
C ASP A 570 39.78 -19.88 -13.78
N VAL A 571 40.88 -19.23 -13.44
CA VAL A 571 41.52 -18.22 -14.28
C VAL A 571 42.01 -18.88 -15.58
N THR A 572 41.38 -18.55 -16.70
CA THR A 572 41.67 -19.16 -18.01
C THR A 572 42.82 -18.49 -18.72
N ARG A 573 42.99 -17.18 -18.51
CA ARG A 573 43.99 -16.35 -19.18
C ARG A 573 44.71 -15.46 -18.18
N GLY A 574 45.78 -14.83 -18.64
CA GLY A 574 46.46 -13.80 -17.87
C GLY A 574 45.56 -12.60 -17.52
N THR A 575 46.14 -11.68 -16.78
CA THR A 575 45.45 -10.50 -16.27
C THR A 575 45.63 -9.32 -17.22
N LEU A 576 44.54 -8.75 -17.67
CA LEU A 576 44.54 -7.54 -18.48
C LEU A 576 44.50 -6.34 -17.52
N THR A 577 45.50 -5.47 -17.60
CA THR A 577 45.67 -4.38 -16.64
C THR A 577 45.58 -3.05 -17.36
N TRP A 578 44.68 -2.18 -16.89
CA TRP A 578 44.56 -0.81 -17.36
C TRP A 578 45.18 0.13 -16.32
N LEU A 579 46.40 0.58 -16.59
CA LEU A 579 47.19 1.41 -15.68
C LEU A 579 46.88 2.90 -15.91
N GLY A 580 46.59 3.64 -14.84
CA GLY A 580 46.49 5.10 -14.85
C GLY A 580 45.20 5.67 -15.42
N LEU A 581 44.18 4.84 -15.68
CA LEU A 581 42.89 5.22 -16.27
C LEU A 581 41.71 5.09 -15.31
N GLY A 582 41.93 4.57 -14.09
CA GLY A 582 40.87 4.32 -13.11
C GLY A 582 39.96 3.15 -13.50
N TYR A 583 38.68 3.21 -13.12
CA TYR A 583 37.69 2.17 -13.39
C TYR A 583 36.85 2.51 -14.65
N PRO A 584 36.59 1.57 -15.58
CA PRO A 584 35.86 1.82 -16.84
C PRO A 584 34.35 2.04 -16.59
N ARG A 585 33.97 3.26 -16.21
CA ARG A 585 32.59 3.63 -15.84
C ARG A 585 31.60 3.57 -17.01
N GLY A 586 32.08 3.65 -18.25
CA GLY A 586 31.24 3.61 -19.46
C GLY A 586 30.89 2.20 -19.96
N GLY A 587 31.44 1.16 -19.32
CA GLY A 587 31.22 -0.24 -19.67
C GLY A 587 32.35 -0.85 -20.52
N VAL A 588 32.25 -2.17 -20.74
CA VAL A 588 33.20 -2.96 -21.52
C VAL A 588 32.44 -3.81 -22.54
N LEU A 589 32.89 -3.80 -23.79
CA LEU A 589 32.34 -4.62 -24.89
C LEU A 589 33.39 -5.59 -25.39
N ILE A 590 33.01 -6.85 -25.59
CA ILE A 590 33.90 -7.89 -26.14
C ILE A 590 33.45 -8.27 -27.56
N SER A 591 34.40 -8.29 -28.49
CA SER A 591 34.24 -8.80 -29.85
C SER A 591 35.51 -9.50 -30.25
N TRP A 592 35.52 -10.83 -30.20
CA TRP A 592 36.71 -11.64 -30.50
C TRP A 592 37.43 -11.18 -31.79
N PRO A 593 38.75 -10.91 -31.76
CA PRO A 593 39.72 -11.12 -30.66
C PRO A 593 40.00 -9.89 -29.76
N TYR A 594 39.11 -8.90 -29.65
CA TYR A 594 39.34 -7.64 -28.93
C TYR A 594 38.35 -7.35 -27.80
N ALA A 595 38.80 -6.59 -26.79
CA ALA A 595 37.97 -5.97 -25.76
C ALA A 595 38.06 -4.44 -25.85
N PHE A 596 36.92 -3.78 -25.75
CA PHE A 596 36.77 -2.33 -25.82
C PHE A 596 36.30 -1.83 -24.45
N ALA A 597 37.12 -1.06 -23.74
CA ALA A 597 36.81 -0.47 -22.44
C ALA A 597 36.63 1.05 -22.57
N LEU A 598 35.53 1.56 -22.03
CA LEU A 598 35.19 2.98 -22.05
C LEU A 598 35.53 3.64 -20.70
N PHE A 599 36.54 4.50 -20.72
CA PHE A 599 36.96 5.34 -19.59
C PHE A 599 36.42 6.76 -19.74
N GLU A 600 36.57 7.58 -18.70
CA GLU A 600 36.00 8.94 -18.65
C GLU A 600 36.48 9.84 -19.81
N HIS A 601 37.70 9.63 -20.31
CA HIS A 601 38.30 10.44 -21.37
C HIS A 601 38.93 9.63 -22.51
N SER A 602 38.89 8.29 -22.47
CA SER A 602 39.51 7.45 -23.49
C SER A 602 38.73 6.17 -23.77
N ILE A 603 38.86 5.65 -24.99
CA ILE A 603 38.43 4.30 -25.37
C ILE A 603 39.69 3.46 -25.54
N VAL A 604 39.80 2.38 -24.78
CA VAL A 604 40.92 1.46 -24.84
C VAL A 604 40.49 0.17 -25.52
N VAL A 605 41.22 -0.22 -26.56
CA VAL A 605 41.08 -1.51 -27.25
C VAL A 605 42.25 -2.39 -26.85
N SER A 606 41.94 -3.52 -26.25
CA SER A 606 42.92 -4.49 -25.80
C SER A 606 42.76 -5.82 -26.55
N SER A 607 43.87 -6.46 -26.89
CA SER A 607 43.86 -7.78 -27.55
C SER A 607 43.56 -8.84 -26.50
N LEU A 608 42.58 -9.71 -26.80
CA LEU A 608 42.28 -10.88 -25.98
C LEU A 608 43.27 -12.03 -26.20
N GLU A 609 44.06 -11.96 -27.27
CA GLU A 609 45.11 -12.94 -27.58
C GLU A 609 46.43 -12.59 -26.89
N THR A 610 46.84 -11.32 -26.90
CA THR A 610 48.12 -10.87 -26.32
C THR A 610 47.99 -10.21 -24.94
N LEU A 611 46.76 -9.88 -24.51
CA LEU A 611 46.44 -9.18 -23.24
C LEU A 611 47.07 -7.78 -23.11
N GLU A 612 47.52 -7.20 -24.22
CA GLU A 612 48.07 -5.86 -24.28
C GLU A 612 47.03 -4.87 -24.84
N THR A 613 47.17 -3.61 -24.45
CA THR A 613 46.44 -2.52 -25.11
C THR A 613 47.00 -2.33 -26.52
N VAL A 614 46.14 -2.51 -27.52
CA VAL A 614 46.50 -2.41 -28.94
C VAL A 614 46.22 -1.00 -29.47
N MET A 615 45.23 -0.33 -28.90
CA MET A 615 44.85 1.01 -29.30
C MET A 615 44.24 1.77 -28.12
N GLU A 616 44.65 3.01 -27.93
CA GLU A 616 43.97 3.95 -27.04
C GLU A 616 43.55 5.16 -27.87
N ILE A 617 42.26 5.49 -27.79
CA ILE A 617 41.68 6.63 -28.47
C ILE A 617 41.36 7.66 -27.39
N ASP A 618 42.14 8.75 -27.38
CA ASP A 618 41.85 9.91 -26.54
C ASP A 618 40.66 10.67 -27.11
N VAL A 619 39.63 10.83 -26.29
CA VAL A 619 38.34 11.42 -26.66
C VAL A 619 38.24 12.88 -26.20
N SER A 620 39.30 13.41 -25.59
CA SER A 620 39.38 14.79 -25.08
C SER A 620 39.24 15.90 -26.13
N ALA A 621 39.24 15.57 -27.43
CA ALA A 621 39.09 16.54 -28.53
C ALA A 621 37.66 16.69 -29.08
N SER A 622 36.68 15.88 -28.64
CA SER A 622 35.28 16.04 -29.05
C SER A 622 34.45 16.65 -27.92
N SER A 623 34.11 17.93 -28.11
CA SER A 623 33.16 18.74 -27.35
C SER A 623 32.10 17.97 -26.54
N GLY A 624 32.39 17.64 -25.28
CA GLY A 624 31.39 17.40 -24.22
C GLY A 624 30.24 16.41 -24.48
N GLU A 625 30.36 15.46 -25.42
CA GLU A 625 29.31 14.47 -25.70
C GLU A 625 29.65 13.11 -25.09
N GLU A 626 28.75 12.58 -24.26
CA GLU A 626 28.84 11.25 -23.63
C GLU A 626 28.78 10.13 -24.69
N PHE A 627 29.66 9.13 -24.57
CA PHE A 627 29.65 7.92 -25.39
C PHE A 627 28.81 6.85 -24.69
N HIS A 628 27.93 6.17 -25.44
CA HIS A 628 27.10 5.08 -24.93
C HIS A 628 27.23 3.83 -25.80
N ILE A 629 27.23 2.66 -25.18
CA ILE A 629 27.17 1.36 -25.86
C ILE A 629 25.70 0.88 -25.80
N GLN A 630 25.08 0.67 -26.96
CA GLN A 630 23.72 0.13 -27.08
C GLN A 630 23.69 -1.05 -28.07
N ASP A 631 23.03 -2.15 -27.69
CA ASP A 631 22.62 -3.20 -28.64
C ASP A 631 21.49 -2.63 -29.52
N VAL A 632 21.74 -2.49 -30.83
CA VAL A 632 20.74 -1.99 -31.78
C VAL A 632 20.39 -3.10 -32.78
N THR A 633 19.15 -3.58 -32.70
CA THR A 633 18.50 -4.34 -33.78
C THR A 633 18.00 -3.34 -34.83
N VAL A 634 18.55 -3.36 -36.04
CA VAL A 634 18.19 -2.40 -37.10
C VAL A 634 16.78 -2.67 -37.64
N PHE A 635 15.88 -1.69 -37.56
CA PHE A 635 14.61 -1.63 -38.30
C PHE A 635 14.67 -0.51 -39.39
N PHE A 636 14.74 -0.94 -40.66
CA PHE A 636 14.33 -0.33 -41.96
C PHE A 636 14.54 1.17 -42.33
N MET A 637 15.08 1.44 -43.55
CA MET A 637 14.32 1.86 -44.78
C MET A 637 15.20 2.55 -45.87
N ASP A 638 15.06 2.13 -47.15
CA ASP A 638 14.64 3.01 -48.25
C ASP A 638 14.02 2.17 -49.40
N LYS A 639 12.89 2.63 -49.95
CA LYS A 639 12.07 1.96 -50.96
C LYS A 639 12.66 2.02 -52.38
N SER A 640 13.75 2.74 -52.59
CA SER A 640 14.43 2.76 -53.89
C SER A 640 15.32 1.54 -54.16
N SER A 641 15.54 0.67 -53.18
CA SER A 641 16.39 -0.53 -53.29
C SER A 641 15.64 -1.87 -53.43
N GLU A 642 14.30 -1.87 -53.40
CA GLU A 642 13.48 -3.10 -53.53
C GLU A 642 13.62 -3.84 -54.88
N ALA A 643 14.28 -3.25 -55.88
CA ALA A 643 14.47 -3.88 -57.18
C ALA A 643 15.70 -4.81 -57.28
N VAL A 644 16.61 -4.82 -56.29
CA VAL A 644 17.89 -5.57 -56.41
C VAL A 644 18.03 -6.72 -55.41
N THR A 645 17.29 -6.71 -54.30
CA THR A 645 17.37 -7.77 -53.28
C THR A 645 15.97 -8.26 -52.93
N GLY A 646 15.63 -9.46 -53.41
CA GLY A 646 14.41 -10.17 -53.02
C GLY A 646 14.29 -10.30 -51.49
N SER A 647 13.04 -10.37 -51.04
CA SER A 647 12.51 -10.49 -49.67
C SER A 647 13.50 -10.78 -48.51
N PRO A 648 13.34 -10.13 -47.34
CA PRO A 648 14.25 -10.24 -46.22
C PRO A 648 14.14 -11.60 -45.55
N THR A 649 15.18 -12.43 -45.70
CA THR A 649 15.47 -13.55 -44.81
C THR A 649 16.44 -13.11 -43.71
N GLU A 650 16.32 -13.80 -42.59
CA GLU A 650 16.88 -13.52 -41.28
C GLU A 650 18.42 -13.45 -41.22
N SER A 651 18.89 -12.54 -40.36
CA SER A 651 20.15 -12.49 -39.60
C SER A 651 21.46 -13.03 -40.21
N SER A 652 22.36 -12.10 -40.56
CA SER A 652 23.79 -12.23 -40.23
C SER A 652 24.24 -10.94 -39.54
N SER A 653 24.53 -11.02 -38.25
CA SER A 653 24.89 -9.89 -37.40
C SER A 653 26.14 -9.19 -37.93
N SER A 654 25.97 -8.01 -38.52
CA SER A 654 27.07 -7.07 -38.69
C SER A 654 26.99 -6.05 -37.54
N LYS A 655 27.93 -6.07 -36.60
CA LYS A 655 27.91 -5.16 -35.45
C LYS A 655 28.37 -3.76 -35.88
N VAL A 656 27.68 -2.73 -35.38
CA VAL A 656 27.90 -1.34 -35.79
C VAL A 656 28.15 -0.43 -34.59
N LEU A 657 29.22 0.37 -34.62
CA LEU A 657 29.48 1.42 -33.62
C LEU A 657 29.06 2.79 -34.17
N PHE A 658 28.36 3.58 -33.35
CA PHE A 658 27.84 4.90 -33.74
C PHE A 658 28.33 6.01 -32.81
N ASN A 659 28.82 7.09 -33.39
CA ASN A 659 28.82 8.43 -32.80
C ASN A 659 28.03 9.32 -33.78
N LYS A 660 27.28 10.33 -33.32
CA LYS A 660 26.39 11.21 -34.12
C LYS A 660 26.93 11.68 -35.49
N SER A 661 28.23 11.59 -35.77
CA SER A 661 28.85 11.89 -37.07
C SER A 661 29.54 10.72 -37.83
N LYS A 662 29.72 9.51 -37.26
CA LYS A 662 30.44 8.38 -37.91
C LYS A 662 29.91 6.99 -37.53
N LEU A 663 29.96 6.06 -38.49
CA LEU A 663 29.47 4.67 -38.44
C LEU A 663 30.62 3.68 -38.73
N PHE A 664 30.79 2.62 -37.93
CA PHE A 664 31.79 1.55 -38.16
C PHE A 664 31.11 0.16 -38.19
N VAL A 665 31.40 -0.72 -39.16
CA VAL A 665 30.68 -2.02 -39.38
C VAL A 665 31.66 -3.21 -39.52
N VAL A 666 31.32 -4.40 -38.96
CA VAL A 666 32.12 -5.67 -39.05
C VAL A 666 31.22 -6.90 -39.39
N ARG A 667 31.65 -7.91 -40.19
CA ARG A 667 30.84 -9.06 -40.73
C ARG A 667 31.41 -10.50 -40.47
N GLN A 668 30.56 -11.56 -40.38
CA GLN A 668 30.87 -13.03 -40.22
C GLN A 668 30.04 -13.97 -41.18
N GLU A 669 30.55 -15.18 -41.54
CA GLU A 669 29.97 -16.23 -42.45
C GLU A 669 29.10 -17.33 -41.73
N ASN A 670 28.22 -18.12 -42.40
CA ASN A 670 27.06 -18.86 -41.78
C ASN A 670 26.83 -20.37 -42.17
N GLU A 671 26.28 -21.21 -41.25
CA GLU A 671 26.19 -22.71 -41.25
C GLU A 671 24.89 -23.38 -41.78
N LEU A 672 23.87 -22.62 -42.20
CA LEU A 672 22.59 -23.17 -42.67
C LEU A 672 22.67 -23.99 -43.98
N VAL A 673 23.81 -23.94 -44.66
CA VAL A 673 24.09 -24.64 -45.92
C VAL A 673 24.36 -26.15 -45.69
N SER A 674 24.70 -26.56 -44.46
CA SER A 674 25.16 -27.91 -44.15
C SER A 674 24.02 -28.92 -43.90
N ALA A 675 22.95 -28.51 -43.21
CA ALA A 675 21.86 -29.42 -42.82
C ALA A 675 20.83 -29.67 -43.95
N ASN A 676 20.57 -28.66 -44.78
CA ASN A 676 19.71 -28.82 -45.96
C ASN A 676 20.32 -29.74 -47.02
N LYS A 677 21.65 -29.86 -47.06
CA LYS A 677 22.37 -30.71 -48.00
C LYS A 677 22.19 -32.21 -47.69
N LEU A 678 22.20 -32.59 -46.41
CA LEU A 678 22.07 -33.98 -45.97
C LEU A 678 20.65 -34.58 -46.13
N PHE A 679 19.61 -33.75 -46.00
CA PHE A 679 18.22 -34.19 -46.20
C PHE A 679 17.87 -34.39 -47.69
N LEU A 680 18.41 -33.52 -48.56
CA LEU A 680 18.25 -33.64 -50.01
C LEU A 680 19.04 -34.83 -50.59
N GLU A 681 20.23 -35.14 -50.04
CA GLU A 681 21.04 -36.30 -50.43
C GLU A 681 20.38 -37.66 -50.07
N ALA A 682 19.56 -37.73 -49.02
CA ALA A 682 18.81 -38.93 -48.63
C ALA A 682 17.52 -39.13 -49.45
N MET A 683 16.86 -38.02 -49.83
CA MET A 683 15.70 -38.02 -50.72
C MET A 683 16.06 -38.47 -52.14
N GLU A 684 17.26 -38.15 -52.64
CA GLU A 684 17.72 -38.52 -53.98
C GLU A 684 18.28 -39.95 -54.08
N SER A 685 18.72 -40.56 -52.97
CA SER A 685 19.31 -41.91 -52.94
C SER A 685 18.32 -43.03 -52.57
N ASN A 686 17.13 -42.67 -52.09
CA ASN A 686 16.08 -43.58 -51.60
C ASN A 686 16.56 -44.59 -50.54
N ASP A 687 17.62 -44.23 -49.81
CA ASP A 687 18.19 -45.01 -48.73
C ASP A 687 17.97 -44.30 -47.39
N PHE A 688 16.98 -44.78 -46.63
CA PHE A 688 16.65 -44.31 -45.29
C PHE A 688 17.24 -45.18 -44.18
N GLU A 689 18.12 -46.15 -44.50
CA GLU A 689 18.61 -47.09 -43.49
C GLU A 689 19.51 -46.43 -42.41
N HIS A 690 20.03 -45.22 -42.65
CA HIS A 690 20.74 -44.45 -41.62
C HIS A 690 19.84 -43.91 -40.49
N PHE A 691 18.51 -44.07 -40.59
CA PHE A 691 17.59 -43.83 -39.47
C PHE A 691 17.27 -45.09 -38.65
N SER A 692 17.86 -46.25 -38.96
CA SER A 692 17.45 -47.54 -38.39
C SER A 692 18.35 -48.14 -37.28
N THR A 693 19.39 -47.45 -36.81
CA THR A 693 20.19 -47.92 -35.66
C THR A 693 19.61 -47.46 -34.31
N PRO A 694 19.52 -48.34 -33.29
CA PRO A 694 19.07 -47.96 -31.96
C PRO A 694 20.22 -47.29 -31.18
N LEU A 695 20.04 -46.02 -30.81
CA LEU A 695 20.84 -45.36 -29.77
C LEU A 695 20.04 -45.37 -28.46
N ASP A 696 20.66 -45.88 -27.40
CA ASP A 696 20.10 -45.92 -26.05
C ASP A 696 19.91 -44.49 -25.47
N GLY A 697 18.73 -44.24 -24.90
CA GLY A 697 18.45 -43.07 -24.06
C GLY A 697 17.19 -42.29 -24.43
N ASP A 698 16.27 -42.13 -23.47
CA ASP A 698 14.94 -41.52 -23.59
C ASP A 698 14.88 -40.17 -24.34
N SER A 699 14.24 -40.18 -25.51
CA SER A 699 13.73 -38.99 -26.18
C SER A 699 12.31 -39.24 -26.69
N LYS A 700 11.36 -38.47 -26.15
CA LYS A 700 9.96 -38.40 -26.58
C LYS A 700 9.79 -38.07 -28.08
N TYR A 701 10.83 -37.59 -28.78
CA TYR A 701 10.80 -37.34 -30.22
C TYR A 701 10.90 -38.62 -31.08
N LEU A 702 11.45 -39.73 -30.56
CA LEU A 702 11.53 -41.00 -31.28
C LEU A 702 10.19 -41.77 -31.28
N HIS A 703 9.33 -41.52 -30.28
CA HIS A 703 7.95 -42.03 -30.25
C HIS A 703 7.07 -41.33 -31.30
N ILE A 704 7.24 -40.02 -31.47
CA ILE A 704 6.54 -39.22 -32.50
C ILE A 704 6.94 -39.68 -33.92
N LEU A 705 8.23 -39.96 -34.15
CA LEU A 705 8.70 -40.49 -35.44
C LEU A 705 8.23 -41.93 -35.71
N LYS A 706 8.10 -42.79 -34.68
CA LYS A 706 7.53 -44.16 -34.81
C LYS A 706 6.01 -44.16 -35.02
N THR A 707 5.27 -43.26 -34.39
CA THR A 707 3.83 -43.09 -34.59
C THR A 707 3.53 -42.50 -35.97
N MET A 708 4.36 -41.57 -36.47
CA MET A 708 4.28 -41.06 -37.85
C MET A 708 4.67 -42.12 -38.89
N ALA A 709 5.67 -42.97 -38.61
CA ALA A 709 6.02 -44.12 -39.45
C ALA A 709 4.91 -45.19 -39.51
N ALA A 710 4.21 -45.46 -38.40
CA ALA A 710 3.04 -46.35 -38.38
C ALA A 710 1.83 -45.77 -39.16
N PHE A 711 1.64 -44.45 -39.08
CA PHE A 711 0.62 -43.70 -39.84
C PHE A 711 0.82 -43.77 -41.35
N LEU A 712 2.06 -44.00 -41.81
CA LEU A 712 2.44 -44.08 -43.22
C LEU A 712 2.41 -45.52 -43.78
N THR A 713 2.03 -46.55 -42.98
CA THR A 713 2.12 -48.00 -43.38
C THR A 713 0.83 -48.84 -43.28
N GLU A 714 -0.35 -48.25 -43.11
CA GLU A 714 -1.70 -48.89 -43.21
C GLU A 714 -1.95 -50.21 -42.41
N LYS A 715 -1.96 -50.19 -41.06
CA LYS A 715 -2.62 -51.24 -40.23
C LYS A 715 -3.40 -50.66 -39.03
N ASP A 716 -4.62 -51.15 -38.80
CA ASP A 716 -5.66 -50.59 -37.91
C ASP A 716 -5.41 -50.89 -36.39
N PRO A 717 -5.38 -49.88 -35.49
CA PRO A 717 -5.10 -50.06 -34.06
C PRO A 717 -6.24 -50.65 -33.20
N ILE A 718 -7.47 -50.78 -33.73
CA ILE A 718 -8.67 -51.09 -32.92
C ILE A 718 -8.75 -52.57 -32.48
N GLU A 719 -8.11 -53.50 -33.18
CA GLU A 719 -8.15 -54.93 -32.84
C GLU A 719 -7.43 -55.30 -31.53
N LEU A 720 -6.51 -54.46 -31.06
CA LEU A 720 -5.64 -54.76 -29.90
C LEU A 720 -6.30 -54.49 -28.53
N LEU A 721 -7.50 -53.88 -28.47
CA LEU A 721 -8.08 -53.36 -27.22
C LEU A 721 -9.42 -53.99 -26.78
N MET A 722 -9.91 -55.06 -27.42
CA MET A 722 -11.27 -55.60 -27.18
C MET A 722 -11.32 -56.88 -26.30
N LYS A 723 -12.16 -56.90 -25.24
CA LYS A 723 -12.66 -58.15 -24.60
C LYS A 723 -14.19 -58.12 -24.43
N LYS A 724 -14.88 -59.13 -24.96
CA LYS A 724 -16.35 -59.33 -24.85
C LYS A 724 -16.72 -60.05 -23.54
N LYS A 725 -17.79 -59.61 -22.86
CA LYS A 725 -18.52 -60.40 -21.85
C LYS A 725 -20.04 -60.18 -22.01
N ASN A 726 -20.78 -61.25 -22.28
CA ASN A 726 -22.25 -61.29 -22.38
C ASN A 726 -22.90 -60.25 -23.32
N GLY A 727 -22.40 -60.12 -24.55
CA GLY A 727 -23.09 -59.38 -25.62
C GLY A 727 -23.10 -57.86 -25.48
N HIS A 728 -22.60 -57.31 -24.37
CA HIS A 728 -22.39 -55.88 -24.18
C HIS A 728 -20.90 -55.55 -24.07
N LEU A 729 -20.51 -54.41 -24.63
CA LEU A 729 -19.18 -53.83 -24.49
C LEU A 729 -18.99 -53.39 -23.04
N ILE A 730 -17.94 -53.86 -22.37
CA ILE A 730 -17.58 -53.39 -21.03
C ILE A 730 -16.23 -52.69 -21.15
N ILE A 731 -16.24 -51.35 -21.12
CA ILE A 731 -15.04 -50.56 -20.84
C ILE A 731 -14.96 -50.46 -19.32
N GLU A 732 -13.80 -50.80 -18.76
CA GLU A 732 -13.60 -50.64 -17.32
C GLU A 732 -13.65 -49.13 -16.97
N PRO A 733 -14.41 -48.67 -15.95
CA PRO A 733 -14.58 -47.24 -15.68
C PRO A 733 -13.28 -46.47 -15.48
N ASN A 734 -12.25 -47.10 -14.91
CA ASN A 734 -10.91 -46.51 -14.75
C ASN A 734 -10.16 -46.34 -16.09
N LEU A 735 -10.45 -47.19 -17.08
CA LEU A 735 -9.87 -47.09 -18.42
C LEU A 735 -10.54 -45.98 -19.24
N ALA A 736 -11.85 -45.77 -19.07
CA ALA A 736 -12.57 -44.64 -19.64
C ALA A 736 -12.05 -43.29 -19.09
N LEU A 737 -11.82 -43.22 -17.78
CA LEU A 737 -11.23 -42.05 -17.12
C LEU A 737 -9.80 -41.73 -17.60
N ARG A 738 -9.01 -42.76 -17.94
CA ARG A 738 -7.66 -42.59 -18.50
C ARG A 738 -7.65 -42.16 -19.97
N LEU A 739 -8.58 -42.66 -20.78
CA LEU A 739 -8.76 -42.21 -22.18
C LEU A 739 -9.26 -40.76 -22.27
N LEU A 740 -9.90 -40.26 -21.20
CA LEU A 740 -10.27 -38.86 -21.01
C LEU A 740 -9.10 -37.95 -20.57
N GLY A 741 -7.87 -38.50 -20.48
CA GLY A 741 -6.67 -37.70 -20.26
C GLY A 741 -6.41 -37.29 -18.81
N TYR A 742 -7.08 -37.88 -17.82
CA TYR A 742 -6.72 -37.67 -16.42
C TYR A 742 -5.52 -38.54 -16.05
N ASP A 743 -4.33 -38.00 -16.33
CA ASP A 743 -3.14 -38.00 -15.46
C ASP A 743 -1.89 -37.39 -16.16
N PHE A 744 -1.93 -37.04 -17.46
CA PHE A 744 -0.77 -36.45 -18.15
C PHE A 744 -1.14 -35.48 -19.31
N PHE A 745 -1.02 -34.16 -19.07
CA PHE A 745 -1.19 -33.01 -20.02
C PHE A 745 -2.55 -32.91 -20.76
N PRO A 746 -2.97 -31.73 -21.28
CA PRO A 746 -4.34 -31.55 -21.79
C PRO A 746 -4.51 -32.31 -23.12
N ALA A 747 -5.08 -33.51 -23.06
CA ALA A 747 -5.41 -34.30 -24.23
C ALA A 747 -6.66 -33.73 -24.92
N LYS A 748 -6.65 -33.68 -26.26
CA LYS A 748 -7.87 -33.54 -27.05
C LYS A 748 -8.78 -34.74 -26.79
N VAL A 749 -10.03 -34.46 -26.44
CA VAL A 749 -11.10 -35.46 -26.23
C VAL A 749 -11.24 -36.34 -27.48
N TYR A 750 -11.34 -37.66 -27.28
CA TYR A 750 -11.57 -38.62 -28.37
C TYR A 750 -12.91 -38.31 -29.08
N PRO A 751 -12.94 -38.12 -30.40
CA PRO A 751 -14.17 -37.71 -31.11
C PRO A 751 -15.35 -38.68 -30.99
N GLY A 752 -15.10 -39.98 -30.73
CA GLY A 752 -16.15 -41.00 -30.55
C GLY A 752 -16.67 -41.12 -29.11
N LEU A 753 -16.35 -40.18 -28.21
CA LEU A 753 -16.76 -40.23 -26.81
C LEU A 753 -18.28 -40.09 -26.61
N LYS A 754 -18.94 -39.31 -27.48
CA LYS A 754 -20.39 -39.11 -27.43
C LYS A 754 -21.15 -40.44 -27.64
N ASP A 755 -20.67 -41.26 -28.58
CA ASP A 755 -21.24 -42.57 -28.87
C ASP A 755 -21.04 -43.56 -27.71
N ILE A 756 -20.00 -43.39 -26.90
CA ILE A 756 -19.72 -44.22 -25.71
C ILE A 756 -20.64 -43.84 -24.55
N ILE A 757 -20.98 -42.56 -24.39
CA ILE A 757 -21.87 -42.05 -23.34
C ILE A 757 -23.33 -42.44 -23.60
N ASP A 758 -23.77 -42.37 -24.87
CA ASP A 758 -25.14 -42.74 -25.27
C ASP A 758 -25.43 -44.26 -25.13
N MET A 759 -24.38 -45.09 -25.05
CA MET A 759 -24.47 -46.54 -24.91
C MET A 759 -24.44 -47.01 -23.43
N TRP A 760 -24.35 -46.11 -22.47
CA TRP A 760 -24.21 -46.42 -21.04
C TRP A 760 -25.57 -46.45 -20.32
N ASP A 761 -25.90 -47.58 -19.67
CA ASP A 761 -27.15 -47.73 -18.89
C ASP A 761 -26.99 -47.12 -17.48
N PHE A 762 -27.48 -45.89 -17.27
CA PHE A 762 -27.40 -45.11 -16.02
C PHE A 762 -28.35 -45.61 -14.91
N LYS A 763 -28.29 -46.90 -14.56
CA LYS A 763 -29.20 -47.51 -13.57
C LYS A 763 -28.81 -47.31 -12.10
N ASP A 764 -27.66 -46.70 -11.83
CA ASP A 764 -27.16 -46.50 -10.47
C ASP A 764 -27.12 -45.01 -10.10
N GLU A 765 -28.02 -44.60 -9.20
CA GLU A 765 -28.27 -43.20 -8.81
C GLU A 765 -27.06 -42.58 -8.07
N GLU A 766 -26.33 -43.39 -7.30
CA GLU A 766 -25.17 -42.94 -6.52
C GLU A 766 -23.95 -42.71 -7.42
N THR A 767 -23.72 -43.63 -8.37
CA THR A 767 -22.67 -43.48 -9.39
C THR A 767 -22.99 -42.36 -10.38
N THR A 768 -24.27 -42.14 -10.70
CA THR A 768 -24.71 -41.03 -11.57
C THR A 768 -24.53 -39.67 -10.88
N LYS A 769 -24.83 -39.55 -9.58
CA LYS A 769 -24.56 -38.34 -8.77
C LYS A 769 -23.07 -38.03 -8.70
N ARG A 770 -22.23 -39.05 -8.53
CA ARG A 770 -20.76 -38.92 -8.50
C ARG A 770 -20.17 -38.56 -9.86
N TYR A 771 -20.76 -39.04 -10.95
CA TYR A 771 -20.36 -38.69 -12.31
C TYR A 771 -20.73 -37.24 -12.66
N LEU A 772 -21.96 -36.82 -12.35
CA LEU A 772 -22.44 -35.45 -12.61
C LEU A 772 -21.70 -34.39 -11.79
N SER A 773 -21.14 -34.72 -10.61
CA SER A 773 -20.34 -33.79 -9.82
C SER A 773 -18.92 -33.54 -10.35
N GLU A 774 -18.42 -34.43 -11.21
CA GLU A 774 -17.01 -34.44 -11.67
C GLU A 774 -16.87 -33.98 -13.14
N LEU A 775 -17.98 -33.84 -13.87
CA LEU A 775 -17.96 -33.35 -15.26
C LEU A 775 -17.76 -31.83 -15.33
N LYS A 776 -16.93 -31.38 -16.28
CA LYS A 776 -16.80 -29.96 -16.58
C LYS A 776 -18.08 -29.47 -17.27
N PRO A 777 -18.59 -28.27 -16.95
CA PRO A 777 -19.83 -27.73 -17.51
C PRO A 777 -19.89 -27.70 -19.05
N ALA A 778 -18.74 -27.55 -19.71
CA ALA A 778 -18.61 -27.55 -21.18
C ALA A 778 -18.84 -28.92 -21.83
N GLU A 779 -18.87 -30.01 -21.05
CA GLU A 779 -18.88 -31.39 -21.53
C GLU A 779 -20.25 -32.10 -21.28
N MET A 780 -21.22 -31.41 -20.67
CA MET A 780 -22.56 -31.96 -20.39
C MET A 780 -23.60 -31.63 -21.48
N SER A 781 -24.42 -32.61 -21.86
CA SER A 781 -25.59 -32.41 -22.73
C SER A 781 -26.72 -31.66 -22.01
N ASP A 782 -27.63 -31.05 -22.77
CA ASP A 782 -28.77 -30.29 -22.23
C ASP A 782 -29.71 -31.18 -21.39
N GLU A 783 -29.86 -32.45 -21.78
CA GLU A 783 -30.64 -33.46 -21.05
C GLU A 783 -29.99 -33.81 -19.70
N ALA A 784 -28.66 -33.87 -19.62
CA ALA A 784 -27.93 -34.07 -18.38
C ALA A 784 -28.03 -32.86 -17.42
N ARG A 785 -28.02 -31.63 -17.96
CA ARG A 785 -28.24 -30.40 -17.18
C ARG A 785 -29.64 -30.37 -16.56
N LEU A 786 -30.67 -30.68 -17.35
CA LEU A 786 -32.05 -30.73 -16.86
C LEU A 786 -32.25 -31.81 -15.79
N LEU A 787 -31.61 -32.98 -15.95
CA LEU A 787 -31.66 -34.06 -14.96
C LEU A 787 -30.97 -33.66 -13.64
N SER A 788 -29.87 -32.90 -13.72
CA SER A 788 -29.14 -32.44 -12.53
C SER A 788 -29.97 -31.45 -11.67
N TYR A 789 -30.68 -30.50 -12.28
CA TYR A 789 -31.58 -29.60 -11.53
C TYR A 789 -32.78 -30.32 -10.91
N LYS A 790 -33.21 -31.45 -11.49
CA LYS A 790 -34.27 -32.28 -10.92
C LYS A 790 -33.81 -33.09 -9.71
N LEU A 791 -32.52 -33.43 -9.62
CA LEU A 791 -31.97 -34.36 -8.61
C LEU A 791 -31.17 -33.67 -7.48
N LEU A 792 -30.71 -32.44 -7.66
CA LEU A 792 -29.89 -31.70 -6.69
C LEU A 792 -30.75 -30.88 -5.70
N SER A 793 -30.21 -30.65 -4.49
CA SER A 793 -30.81 -29.75 -3.50
C SER A 793 -30.64 -28.27 -3.93
N GLU A 794 -31.51 -27.37 -3.44
CA GLU A 794 -31.51 -25.94 -3.82
C GLU A 794 -30.13 -25.26 -3.67
N LEU A 795 -29.41 -25.57 -2.60
CA LEU A 795 -28.06 -25.06 -2.35
C LEU A 795 -27.01 -25.61 -3.33
N ALA A 796 -27.12 -26.87 -3.73
CA ALA A 796 -26.19 -27.49 -4.68
C ALA A 796 -26.46 -27.04 -6.13
N ALA A 797 -27.73 -26.78 -6.46
CA ALA A 797 -28.14 -26.19 -7.74
C ALA A 797 -27.56 -24.77 -7.90
N LEU A 798 -27.63 -23.93 -6.85
CA LEU A 798 -27.09 -22.56 -6.85
C LEU A 798 -25.57 -22.51 -7.06
N VAL A 799 -24.80 -23.37 -6.37
CA VAL A 799 -23.34 -23.45 -6.52
C VAL A 799 -22.93 -23.94 -7.91
N SER A 800 -23.83 -24.67 -8.58
CA SER A 800 -23.61 -25.16 -9.95
C SER A 800 -23.98 -24.12 -11.01
N MET A 801 -25.01 -23.29 -10.77
CA MET A 801 -25.47 -22.22 -11.68
C MET A 801 -24.36 -21.26 -12.11
N ASP A 802 -23.55 -20.76 -11.18
CA ASP A 802 -22.47 -19.81 -11.49
C ASP A 802 -21.31 -20.44 -12.30
N LYS A 803 -21.32 -21.76 -12.51
CA LYS A 803 -20.32 -22.48 -13.31
C LYS A 803 -20.79 -22.76 -14.74
N TRP A 804 -22.04 -22.48 -15.09
CA TRP A 804 -22.64 -22.93 -16.35
C TRP A 804 -22.75 -21.81 -17.37
N THR A 805 -22.54 -22.16 -18.64
CA THR A 805 -22.82 -21.28 -19.78
C THR A 805 -24.28 -21.48 -20.20
N PHE A 806 -25.09 -20.45 -20.03
CA PHE A 806 -26.49 -20.46 -20.48
C PHE A 806 -26.60 -19.96 -21.92
N SER A 807 -27.57 -20.51 -22.64
CA SER A 807 -27.94 -20.15 -24.01
C SER A 807 -29.39 -19.67 -24.07
N GLU A 808 -29.77 -19.02 -25.18
CA GLU A 808 -31.15 -18.56 -25.40
C GLU A 808 -32.21 -19.70 -25.38
N ASN A 809 -31.76 -20.96 -25.51
CA ASN A 809 -32.62 -22.14 -25.56
C ASN A 809 -32.92 -22.74 -24.16
N ASP A 810 -32.35 -22.22 -23.08
CA ASP A 810 -32.51 -22.74 -21.70
C ASP A 810 -33.88 -22.43 -21.06
N LYS A 811 -34.91 -22.18 -21.86
CA LYS A 811 -36.29 -21.88 -21.42
C LYS A 811 -36.89 -22.98 -20.54
N LEU A 812 -36.49 -24.23 -20.75
CA LEU A 812 -36.94 -25.36 -19.94
C LEU A 812 -36.47 -25.25 -18.48
N ILE A 813 -35.28 -24.71 -18.24
CA ILE A 813 -34.73 -24.48 -16.90
C ILE A 813 -35.46 -23.32 -16.24
N ILE A 814 -35.69 -22.22 -16.97
CA ILE A 814 -36.43 -21.06 -16.47
C ILE A 814 -37.86 -21.45 -16.06
N ASN A 815 -38.56 -22.21 -16.90
CA ASN A 815 -39.93 -22.63 -16.61
C ASN A 815 -40.01 -23.52 -15.36
N GLU A 816 -39.07 -24.45 -15.19
CA GLU A 816 -38.99 -25.30 -13.99
C GLU A 816 -38.76 -24.46 -12.71
N LEU A 817 -37.91 -23.43 -12.75
CA LEU A 817 -37.68 -22.54 -11.60
C LEU A 817 -38.89 -21.67 -11.27
N ILE A 818 -39.63 -21.21 -12.29
CA ILE A 818 -40.89 -20.48 -12.11
C ILE A 818 -41.95 -21.40 -11.49
N GLU A 819 -42.09 -22.65 -11.96
CA GLU A 819 -43.01 -23.64 -11.39
C GLU A 819 -42.70 -23.94 -9.90
N ARG A 820 -41.43 -23.86 -9.50
CA ARG A 820 -40.98 -24.00 -8.11
C ARG A 820 -41.06 -22.71 -7.29
N ASN A 821 -41.57 -21.62 -7.85
CA ASN A 821 -41.68 -20.29 -7.22
C ASN A 821 -40.32 -19.69 -6.76
N GLN A 822 -39.23 -20.01 -7.46
CA GLN A 822 -37.88 -19.52 -7.14
C GLN A 822 -37.54 -18.25 -7.94
N ILE A 823 -38.34 -17.19 -7.75
CA ILE A 823 -38.33 -15.97 -8.57
C ILE A 823 -36.97 -15.24 -8.56
N THR A 824 -36.27 -15.17 -7.42
CA THR A 824 -34.93 -14.56 -7.35
C THR A 824 -33.89 -15.34 -8.16
N GLN A 825 -34.00 -16.67 -8.23
CA GLN A 825 -33.11 -17.51 -9.02
C GLN A 825 -33.39 -17.38 -10.51
N VAL A 826 -34.66 -17.20 -10.90
CA VAL A 826 -35.03 -16.88 -12.29
C VAL A 826 -34.38 -15.58 -12.75
N SER A 827 -34.42 -14.54 -11.91
CA SER A 827 -33.72 -13.26 -12.17
C SER A 827 -32.22 -13.48 -12.40
N ARG A 828 -31.58 -14.32 -11.57
CA ARG A 828 -30.17 -14.66 -11.69
C ARG A 828 -29.84 -15.40 -12.99
N VAL A 829 -30.68 -16.34 -13.42
CA VAL A 829 -30.52 -17.05 -14.70
C VAL A 829 -30.58 -16.08 -15.88
N TYR A 830 -31.56 -15.17 -15.90
CA TYR A 830 -31.65 -14.15 -16.96
C TYR A 830 -30.40 -13.26 -17.03
N GLN A 831 -29.78 -12.92 -15.89
CA GLN A 831 -28.54 -12.14 -15.85
C GLN A 831 -27.31 -12.92 -16.36
N LEU A 832 -27.36 -14.25 -16.40
CA LEU A 832 -26.26 -15.11 -16.89
C LEU A 832 -26.40 -15.50 -18.37
N ILE A 833 -27.58 -15.29 -18.98
CA ILE A 833 -27.79 -15.51 -20.41
C ILE A 833 -27.15 -14.35 -21.19
N PRO A 834 -26.35 -14.61 -22.24
CA PRO A 834 -25.81 -13.55 -23.11
C PRO A 834 -26.92 -12.63 -23.61
N THR A 835 -26.74 -11.32 -23.43
CA THR A 835 -27.80 -10.34 -23.69
C THR A 835 -28.09 -10.23 -25.19
N SER A 836 -29.29 -10.64 -25.59
CA SER A 836 -29.86 -10.38 -26.92
C SER A 836 -31.18 -9.62 -26.80
N PRO A 837 -31.67 -8.96 -27.87
CA PRO A 837 -32.94 -8.24 -27.83
C PRO A 837 -34.12 -9.12 -27.39
N ALA A 838 -34.10 -10.41 -27.74
CA ALA A 838 -35.13 -11.36 -27.35
C ALA A 838 -35.06 -11.70 -25.85
N VAL A 839 -33.85 -11.88 -25.31
CA VAL A 839 -33.62 -12.17 -23.88
C VAL A 839 -33.94 -10.95 -23.01
N ALA A 840 -33.53 -9.75 -23.44
CA ALA A 840 -33.83 -8.50 -22.75
C ALA A 840 -35.35 -8.23 -22.69
N SER A 841 -36.07 -8.50 -23.79
CA SER A 841 -37.53 -8.41 -23.80
C SER A 841 -38.18 -9.42 -22.84
N ALA A 842 -37.70 -10.66 -22.80
CA ALA A 842 -38.23 -11.68 -21.90
C ALA A 842 -37.95 -11.36 -20.42
N TYR A 843 -36.76 -10.84 -20.11
CA TYR A 843 -36.39 -10.47 -18.74
C TYR A 843 -37.18 -9.24 -18.25
N LYS A 844 -37.40 -8.25 -19.12
CA LYS A 844 -38.30 -7.12 -18.85
C LYS A 844 -39.70 -7.60 -18.48
N ASP A 845 -40.28 -8.50 -19.27
CA ASP A 845 -41.63 -9.00 -19.04
C ASP A 845 -41.71 -9.76 -17.71
N PHE A 846 -40.67 -10.53 -17.38
CA PHE A 846 -40.53 -11.18 -16.07
C PHE A 846 -40.48 -10.17 -14.91
N LEU A 847 -39.58 -9.17 -14.97
CA LEU A 847 -39.47 -8.14 -13.93
C LEU A 847 -40.79 -7.38 -13.75
N SER A 848 -41.47 -7.05 -14.85
CA SER A 848 -42.75 -6.34 -14.81
C SER A 848 -43.89 -7.16 -14.19
N GLN A 849 -43.85 -8.49 -14.32
CA GLN A 849 -44.90 -9.38 -13.77
C GLN A 849 -44.63 -9.79 -12.32
N HIS A 850 -43.37 -9.83 -11.90
CA HIS A 850 -42.95 -10.41 -10.61
C HIS A 850 -42.25 -9.43 -9.67
N LEU A 851 -42.24 -8.11 -9.97
CA LEU A 851 -41.56 -7.09 -9.15
C LEU A 851 -42.01 -7.11 -7.68
N ASN A 852 -41.06 -7.26 -6.77
CA ASN A 852 -41.23 -7.20 -5.32
C ASN A 852 -40.02 -6.51 -4.66
N ALA A 853 -39.99 -6.42 -3.33
CA ALA A 853 -38.92 -5.75 -2.60
C ALA A 853 -37.50 -6.33 -2.87
N ASP A 854 -37.41 -7.64 -3.09
CA ASP A 854 -36.13 -8.34 -3.33
C ASP A 854 -35.59 -8.11 -4.75
N LEU A 855 -36.46 -7.80 -5.70
CA LEU A 855 -36.11 -7.52 -7.10
C LEU A 855 -35.93 -6.03 -7.42
N ILE A 856 -36.10 -5.12 -6.44
CA ILE A 856 -35.92 -3.66 -6.68
C ILE A 856 -34.52 -3.36 -7.22
N ASP A 857 -33.48 -3.96 -6.62
CA ASP A 857 -32.10 -3.68 -7.01
C ASP A 857 -31.76 -4.28 -8.38
N ASP A 858 -32.33 -5.46 -8.70
CA ASP A 858 -32.24 -6.07 -10.03
C ASP A 858 -32.96 -5.22 -11.11
N ALA A 859 -34.15 -4.70 -10.80
CA ALA A 859 -34.91 -3.84 -11.70
C ALA A 859 -34.22 -2.49 -11.94
N LEU A 860 -33.62 -1.90 -10.90
CA LEU A 860 -32.81 -0.69 -11.01
C LEU A 860 -31.54 -0.92 -11.85
N LYS A 861 -30.91 -2.09 -11.69
CA LYS A 861 -29.78 -2.50 -12.54
C LYS A 861 -30.21 -2.64 -14.00
N PHE A 862 -31.34 -3.30 -14.27
CA PHE A 862 -31.87 -3.43 -15.61
C PHE A 862 -32.23 -2.07 -16.24
N LEU A 863 -32.79 -1.14 -15.47
CA LEU A 863 -33.02 0.24 -15.92
C LEU A 863 -31.72 0.99 -16.25
N SER A 864 -30.61 0.68 -15.54
CA SER A 864 -29.30 1.31 -15.75
C SER A 864 -28.57 0.82 -17.00
N GLU A 865 -28.92 -0.36 -17.52
CA GLU A 865 -28.35 -0.91 -18.76
C GLU A 865 -28.94 -0.24 -20.02
N GLU A 866 -29.92 0.66 -19.84
CA GLU A 866 -30.53 1.51 -20.84
C GLU A 866 -31.10 0.79 -22.09
N GLN A 867 -31.59 -0.43 -21.91
CA GLN A 867 -32.12 -1.26 -23.01
C GLN A 867 -33.63 -1.06 -23.26
N LEU A 868 -34.29 -0.19 -22.48
CA LEU A 868 -35.74 0.00 -22.53
C LEU A 868 -36.15 1.21 -23.37
N ASP A 869 -37.30 1.09 -24.03
CA ASP A 869 -37.97 2.23 -24.64
C ASP A 869 -38.58 3.16 -23.56
N GLU A 870 -39.01 4.37 -23.96
CA GLU A 870 -39.51 5.37 -23.02
C GLU A 870 -40.73 4.89 -22.22
N LYS A 871 -41.59 4.09 -22.84
CA LYS A 871 -42.84 3.63 -22.26
C LYS A 871 -42.58 2.56 -21.20
N ASP A 872 -41.68 1.63 -21.50
CA ASP A 872 -41.29 0.56 -20.61
C ASP A 872 -40.47 1.07 -19.42
N TYR A 873 -39.56 2.01 -19.67
CA TYR A 873 -38.83 2.73 -18.62
C TYR A 873 -39.80 3.40 -17.65
N SER A 874 -40.74 4.19 -18.18
CA SER A 874 -41.70 4.95 -17.39
C SER A 874 -42.55 4.05 -16.50
N LYS A 875 -43.01 2.91 -17.03
CA LYS A 875 -43.81 1.95 -16.27
C LYS A 875 -43.00 1.34 -15.12
N LEU A 876 -41.80 0.83 -15.41
CA LEU A 876 -40.98 0.14 -14.42
C LEU A 876 -40.48 1.08 -13.32
N ILE A 877 -40.08 2.32 -13.64
CA ILE A 877 -39.65 3.30 -12.62
C ILE A 877 -40.81 3.75 -11.73
N LEU A 878 -42.02 3.89 -12.28
CA LEU A 878 -43.22 4.20 -11.49
C LEU A 878 -43.56 3.07 -10.52
N ASP A 879 -43.44 1.82 -10.95
CA ASP A 879 -43.69 0.66 -10.09
C ASP A 879 -42.63 0.55 -8.97
N ILE A 880 -41.37 0.93 -9.24
CA ILE A 880 -40.34 1.06 -8.22
C ILE A 880 -40.65 2.19 -7.23
N ILE A 881 -41.07 3.38 -7.69
CA ILE A 881 -41.39 4.51 -6.80
C ILE A 881 -42.57 4.18 -5.88
N LYS A 882 -43.57 3.44 -6.38
CA LYS A 882 -44.70 2.95 -5.55
C LYS A 882 -44.22 2.02 -4.43
N LEU A 883 -43.22 1.17 -4.69
CA LEU A 883 -42.67 0.24 -3.70
C LEU A 883 -41.63 0.90 -2.78
N ASN A 884 -40.80 1.80 -3.30
CA ASN A 884 -39.73 2.48 -2.56
C ASN A 884 -39.40 3.85 -3.20
N LYS A 885 -40.07 4.90 -2.70
CA LYS A 885 -39.89 6.30 -3.13
C LYS A 885 -38.43 6.75 -3.13
N SER A 886 -37.71 6.47 -2.03
CA SER A 886 -36.32 6.92 -1.85
C SER A 886 -35.38 6.35 -2.90
N LYS A 887 -35.42 5.02 -3.13
CA LYS A 887 -34.60 4.37 -4.17
C LYS A 887 -35.00 4.83 -5.58
N GLY A 888 -36.29 5.00 -5.83
CA GLY A 888 -36.80 5.51 -7.11
C GLY A 888 -36.30 6.92 -7.43
N TYR A 889 -36.46 7.87 -6.50
CA TYR A 889 -35.97 9.24 -6.67
C TYR A 889 -34.45 9.31 -6.78
N ALA A 890 -33.72 8.53 -5.98
CA ALA A 890 -32.27 8.45 -6.06
C ALA A 890 -31.78 7.91 -7.42
N PHE A 891 -32.53 7.01 -8.05
CA PHE A 891 -32.21 6.52 -9.39
C PHE A 891 -32.53 7.56 -10.46
N MET A 892 -33.70 8.20 -10.41
CA MET A 892 -34.07 9.28 -11.34
C MET A 892 -33.04 10.42 -11.33
N ARG A 893 -32.46 10.72 -10.16
CA ARG A 893 -31.39 11.71 -9.98
C ARG A 893 -30.12 11.39 -10.79
N LYS A 894 -29.80 10.10 -10.93
CA LYS A 894 -28.58 9.63 -11.63
C LYS A 894 -28.79 9.40 -13.12
N SER A 895 -30.04 9.18 -13.55
CA SER A 895 -30.36 8.80 -14.92
C SER A 895 -30.35 10.01 -15.86
N THR A 896 -29.33 10.09 -16.73
CA THR A 896 -29.14 11.19 -17.67
C THR A 896 -29.90 10.99 -18.99
N ARG A 897 -30.01 9.76 -19.49
CA ARG A 897 -30.70 9.44 -20.76
C ARG A 897 -32.21 9.69 -20.71
N TYR A 898 -32.86 9.36 -19.60
CA TYR A 898 -34.30 9.51 -19.45
C TYR A 898 -34.68 10.85 -18.79
N ARG A 899 -33.81 11.86 -18.85
CA ARG A 899 -34.00 13.14 -18.13
C ARG A 899 -35.30 13.87 -18.49
N GLU A 900 -35.63 13.95 -19.77
CA GLU A 900 -36.89 14.58 -20.23
C GLU A 900 -38.13 13.79 -19.78
N ILE A 901 -38.02 12.47 -19.73
CA ILE A 901 -39.07 11.57 -19.28
C ILE A 901 -39.23 11.66 -17.76
N ASN A 902 -38.13 11.73 -17.02
CA ASN A 902 -38.11 11.96 -15.57
C ASN A 902 -38.75 13.30 -15.20
N GLN A 903 -38.51 14.36 -15.98
CA GLN A 903 -39.20 15.64 -15.80
C GLN A 903 -40.71 15.52 -16.02
N LYS A 904 -41.16 14.79 -17.06
CA LYS A 904 -42.59 14.53 -17.29
C LYS A 904 -43.21 13.73 -16.14
N ILE A 905 -42.56 12.64 -15.72
CA ILE A 905 -43.00 11.82 -14.58
C ILE A 905 -43.16 12.67 -13.32
N LEU A 906 -42.17 13.50 -12.97
CA LEU A 906 -42.22 14.35 -11.77
C LEU A 906 -43.32 15.42 -11.80
N ASN A 907 -43.72 15.87 -12.99
CA ASN A 907 -44.84 16.80 -13.17
C ASN A 907 -46.20 16.11 -13.05
N GLU A 908 -46.27 14.81 -13.32
CA GLU A 908 -47.48 13.98 -13.26
C GLU A 908 -47.71 13.31 -11.89
N LEU A 909 -46.72 13.33 -10.99
CA LEU A 909 -46.86 12.84 -9.61
C LEU A 909 -47.85 13.70 -8.79
N SER A 910 -48.58 13.06 -7.87
CA SER A 910 -49.65 13.67 -7.07
C SER A 910 -49.17 14.82 -6.16
N ASP A 911 -50.09 15.72 -5.79
CA ASP A 911 -49.80 16.89 -4.93
C ASP A 911 -49.22 16.53 -3.55
N ASP A 912 -49.55 15.36 -3.00
CA ASP A 912 -48.97 14.85 -1.74
C ASP A 912 -47.44 14.70 -1.80
N SER A 913 -46.88 14.44 -2.98
CA SER A 913 -45.44 14.28 -3.16
C SER A 913 -44.70 15.63 -3.24
N LYS A 914 -45.41 16.74 -3.49
CA LYS A 914 -44.81 18.08 -3.69
C LYS A 914 -44.36 18.76 -2.40
N GLY A 915 -44.80 18.27 -1.24
CA GLY A 915 -44.40 18.77 0.08
C GLY A 915 -43.15 18.09 0.67
N GLU A 916 -42.62 17.06 0.01
CA GLU A 916 -41.45 16.30 0.49
C GLU A 916 -40.13 17.00 0.10
N ILE A 917 -39.18 17.11 1.04
CA ILE A 917 -37.88 17.75 0.81
C ILE A 917 -37.11 17.06 -0.32
N ASP A 918 -37.13 15.73 -0.38
CA ASP A 918 -36.43 14.94 -1.41
C ASP A 918 -36.98 15.21 -2.83
N TYR A 919 -38.29 15.43 -2.96
CA TYR A 919 -38.91 15.83 -4.21
C TYR A 919 -38.47 17.24 -4.63
N ALA A 920 -38.47 18.18 -3.67
CA ALA A 920 -38.08 19.56 -3.93
C ALA A 920 -36.60 19.67 -4.33
N LEU A 921 -35.71 18.93 -3.67
CA LEU A 921 -34.28 18.88 -4.01
C LEU A 921 -34.04 18.29 -5.41
N LEU A 922 -34.71 17.19 -5.76
CA LEU A 922 -34.62 16.59 -7.09
C LEU A 922 -35.11 17.57 -8.18
N ARG A 923 -36.17 18.33 -7.90
CA ARG A 923 -36.70 19.33 -8.83
C ARG A 923 -35.77 20.54 -8.98
N ILE A 924 -35.12 20.99 -7.91
CA ILE A 924 -34.08 22.02 -7.96
C ILE A 924 -32.97 21.56 -8.89
N GLU A 925 -32.42 20.36 -8.71
CA GLU A 925 -31.31 19.85 -9.54
C GLU A 925 -31.67 19.68 -11.02
N LEU A 926 -32.89 19.25 -11.30
CA LEU A 926 -33.36 19.14 -12.68
C LEU A 926 -33.54 20.52 -13.33
N LEU A 927 -34.00 21.52 -12.60
CA LEU A 927 -34.09 22.90 -13.11
C LEU A 927 -32.71 23.55 -13.25
N GLU A 928 -31.79 23.31 -12.31
CA GLU A 928 -30.40 23.78 -12.38
C GLU A 928 -29.69 23.25 -13.62
N SER A 929 -29.97 21.99 -13.99
CA SER A 929 -29.33 21.41 -15.16
C SER A 929 -29.79 21.96 -16.50
N THR A 930 -30.96 22.60 -16.54
CA THR A 930 -31.47 23.30 -17.72
C THR A 930 -31.26 24.82 -17.61
N PHE A 931 -30.62 25.27 -16.53
CA PHE A 931 -30.34 26.67 -16.23
C PHE A 931 -29.10 27.17 -17.00
N ASN A 932 -29.30 27.53 -18.27
CA ASN A 932 -28.29 28.20 -19.11
C ASN A 932 -28.61 29.69 -19.25
N ASP A 933 -28.43 30.47 -18.17
CA ASP A 933 -28.67 31.92 -18.10
C ASP A 933 -30.06 32.37 -18.62
N ASN A 934 -31.04 31.46 -18.61
CA ASN A 934 -32.40 31.76 -19.03
C ASN A 934 -33.11 32.53 -17.91
N MET A 935 -33.28 33.83 -18.13
CA MET A 935 -33.91 34.76 -17.17
C MET A 935 -35.30 34.31 -16.70
N ALA A 936 -36.07 33.58 -17.54
CA ALA A 936 -37.38 33.06 -17.16
C ALA A 936 -37.27 31.92 -16.12
N LEU A 937 -36.30 31.01 -16.30
CA LEU A 937 -36.05 29.89 -15.38
C LEU A 937 -35.41 30.35 -14.06
N ARG A 938 -34.74 31.51 -14.04
CA ARG A 938 -34.14 32.09 -12.84
C ARG A 938 -35.17 32.38 -11.76
N LYS A 939 -36.34 32.92 -12.15
CA LYS A 939 -37.41 33.25 -11.20
C LYS A 939 -38.05 31.98 -10.62
N ASP A 940 -38.28 30.97 -11.45
CA ASP A 940 -38.85 29.69 -11.01
C ASP A 940 -37.89 28.93 -10.09
N LEU A 941 -36.59 28.90 -10.43
CA LEU A 941 -35.56 28.30 -9.61
C LEU A 941 -35.38 29.05 -8.28
N SER A 942 -35.37 30.39 -8.31
CA SER A 942 -35.31 31.23 -7.10
C SER A 942 -36.47 30.94 -6.16
N ASN A 943 -37.70 30.91 -6.69
CA ASN A 943 -38.90 30.61 -5.89
C ASN A 943 -38.83 29.22 -5.26
N LEU A 944 -38.40 28.21 -6.03
CA LEU A 944 -38.31 26.83 -5.55
C LEU A 944 -37.21 26.66 -4.48
N VAL A 945 -36.04 27.29 -4.66
CA VAL A 945 -34.96 27.29 -3.66
C VAL A 945 -35.42 27.99 -2.39
N CYS A 946 -36.08 29.14 -2.48
CA CYS A 946 -36.57 29.88 -1.32
C CYS A 946 -37.68 29.13 -0.56
N SER A 947 -38.63 28.51 -1.28
CA SER A 947 -39.68 27.70 -0.64
C SER A 947 -39.09 26.47 0.05
N THR A 948 -38.12 25.81 -0.58
CA THR A 948 -37.45 24.63 0.00
C THR A 948 -36.62 25.01 1.21
N LEU A 949 -35.89 26.12 1.14
CA LEU A 949 -35.12 26.65 2.26
C LEU A 949 -36.03 26.99 3.45
N SER A 950 -37.22 27.54 3.19
CA SER A 950 -38.22 27.82 4.23
C SER A 950 -38.76 26.55 4.90
N LEU A 951 -38.90 25.44 4.15
CA LEU A 951 -39.25 24.12 4.72
C LEU A 951 -38.15 23.57 5.63
N VAL A 952 -36.88 23.80 5.28
CA VAL A 952 -35.72 23.34 6.05
C VAL A 952 -35.41 24.29 7.23
N TYR A 953 -35.88 25.54 7.20
CA TYR A 953 -35.67 26.55 8.25
C TYR A 953 -36.63 26.41 9.45
N ASN A 954 -36.56 25.26 10.12
CA ASN A 954 -37.31 24.96 11.34
C ASN A 954 -36.66 25.59 12.59
N ASP A 955 -37.30 25.45 13.76
CA ASP A 955 -36.82 26.08 15.01
C ASP A 955 -35.43 25.59 15.45
N ASP A 956 -35.06 24.35 15.12
CA ASP A 956 -33.71 23.82 15.38
C ASP A 956 -32.66 24.51 14.49
N ALA A 957 -32.98 24.73 13.21
CA ALA A 957 -32.12 25.45 12.28
C ALA A 957 -31.91 26.92 12.70
N LYS A 958 -32.95 27.57 13.26
CA LYS A 958 -32.87 28.94 13.81
C LYS A 958 -31.88 29.03 14.97
N GLU A 959 -32.00 28.14 15.95
CA GLU A 959 -31.13 28.14 17.13
C GLU A 959 -29.68 27.79 16.76
N TYR A 960 -29.50 26.90 15.78
CA TYR A 960 -28.17 26.58 15.26
C TYR A 960 -27.52 27.77 14.55
N LEU A 961 -28.25 28.44 13.65
CA LEU A 961 -27.75 29.64 12.97
C LEU A 961 -27.38 30.76 13.95
N ARG A 962 -28.16 30.92 15.02
CA ARG A 962 -27.85 31.87 16.09
C ARG A 962 -26.51 31.55 16.75
N LYS A 963 -26.25 30.28 17.08
CA LYS A 963 -24.97 29.83 17.66
C LYS A 963 -23.80 30.01 16.69
N LEU A 964 -23.99 29.65 15.42
CA LEU A 964 -23.00 29.87 14.37
C LEU A 964 -22.66 31.35 14.20
N HIS A 965 -23.66 32.23 14.31
CA HIS A 965 -23.43 33.67 14.22
C HIS A 965 -22.60 34.20 15.40
N GLU A 966 -22.84 33.70 16.61
CA GLU A 966 -21.99 34.03 17.77
C GLU A 966 -20.56 33.53 17.56
N GLU A 967 -20.36 32.30 17.11
CA GLU A 967 -19.03 31.75 16.80
C GLU A 967 -18.31 32.55 15.69
N TYR A 968 -19.06 32.97 14.67
CA TYR A 968 -18.55 33.83 13.61
C TYR A 968 -18.10 35.19 14.15
N LYS A 969 -18.91 35.84 14.98
CA LYS A 969 -18.54 37.11 15.62
C LYS A 969 -17.30 36.95 16.48
N GLU A 970 -17.20 35.88 17.26
CA GLU A 970 -16.02 35.54 18.06
C GLU A 970 -14.78 35.37 17.18
N MET A 971 -14.90 34.67 16.06
CA MET A 971 -13.80 34.45 15.12
C MET A 971 -13.36 35.77 14.46
N ASN A 972 -14.32 36.62 14.10
CA ASN A 972 -14.09 37.87 13.38
C ASN A 972 -13.84 39.10 14.25
N ARG A 973 -13.78 38.97 15.58
CA ARG A 973 -13.44 40.08 16.48
C ARG A 973 -12.26 40.90 15.97
N LEU A 974 -12.40 42.22 16.04
CA LEU A 974 -11.42 43.19 15.54
C LEU A 974 -10.08 43.07 16.27
N SER A 975 -10.13 42.62 17.53
CA SER A 975 -8.96 42.35 18.39
C SER A 975 -8.06 41.19 17.95
N LYS A 976 -8.47 40.38 16.96
CA LYS A 976 -7.66 39.28 16.44
C LYS A 976 -6.81 39.73 15.23
N ASP A 977 -5.55 39.32 15.21
CA ASP A 977 -4.55 39.69 14.19
C ASP A 977 -4.81 39.16 12.76
N LYS A 978 -5.78 38.26 12.58
CA LYS A 978 -6.07 37.68 11.27
C LYS A 978 -6.88 38.64 10.40
N TRP A 979 -6.28 39.07 9.28
CA TRP A 979 -6.87 39.89 8.22
C TRP A 979 -6.47 39.35 6.83
N PRO A 980 -7.33 39.46 5.79
CA PRO A 980 -8.70 40.00 5.84
C PRO A 980 -9.63 39.11 6.68
N LYS A 981 -10.68 39.70 7.24
CA LYS A 981 -11.70 38.94 7.98
C LYS A 981 -12.48 38.03 7.04
N ILE A 982 -13.09 36.97 7.57
CA ILE A 982 -13.87 36.02 6.74
C ILE A 982 -15.30 36.55 6.55
N SER A 983 -15.85 36.49 5.34
CA SER A 983 -17.26 36.86 5.13
C SER A 983 -18.21 35.85 5.79
N TRP A 984 -19.44 36.24 6.12
CA TRP A 984 -20.42 35.31 6.69
C TRP A 984 -20.70 34.13 5.75
N ILE A 985 -20.71 34.37 4.44
CA ILE A 985 -20.95 33.34 3.44
C ILE A 985 -19.77 32.36 3.37
N ASP A 986 -18.53 32.88 3.42
CA ASP A 986 -17.35 32.01 3.43
C ASP A 986 -17.27 31.20 4.72
N PHE A 987 -17.63 31.80 5.87
CA PHE A 987 -17.70 31.11 7.15
C PHE A 987 -18.74 29.98 7.14
N LEU A 988 -19.95 30.24 6.66
CA LEU A 988 -20.97 29.20 6.48
C LEU A 988 -20.49 28.10 5.53
N GLY A 989 -19.69 28.44 4.51
CA GLY A 989 -19.03 27.47 3.63
C GLY A 989 -18.04 26.54 4.35
N LEU A 990 -17.40 27.01 5.42
CA LEU A 990 -16.42 26.25 6.22
C LEU A 990 -17.08 25.46 7.38
N ALA A 991 -18.20 25.93 7.91
CA ALA A 991 -18.92 25.33 9.03
C ALA A 991 -19.73 24.08 8.61
N ARG A 992 -19.07 23.02 8.12
CA ARG A 992 -19.73 21.79 7.65
C ARG A 992 -19.97 20.78 8.79
N GLY A 993 -21.11 20.90 9.47
CA GLY A 993 -21.67 19.83 10.31
C GLY A 993 -22.55 18.87 9.50
N LYS A 994 -22.50 17.56 9.79
CA LYS A 994 -23.27 16.51 9.05
C LYS A 994 -24.80 16.73 9.02
N ASN A 995 -25.36 17.52 9.94
CA ASN A 995 -26.82 17.62 10.12
C ASN A 995 -27.50 18.76 9.33
N TYR A 996 -26.77 19.73 8.78
CA TYR A 996 -27.37 20.94 8.16
C TYR A 996 -26.72 21.35 6.83
N GLN A 997 -26.08 20.41 6.15
CA GLN A 997 -25.43 20.64 4.86
C GLN A 997 -26.42 21.14 3.79
N ILE A 998 -27.61 20.52 3.72
CA ILE A 998 -28.68 20.89 2.78
C ILE A 998 -29.14 22.34 3.00
N PHE A 999 -29.33 22.74 4.26
CA PHE A 999 -29.71 24.09 4.62
C PHE A 999 -28.69 25.12 4.14
N THR A 1000 -27.41 24.87 4.44
CA THR A 1000 -26.31 25.78 4.11
C THR A 1000 -26.16 25.94 2.59
N GLU A 1001 -26.30 24.85 1.84
CA GLU A 1001 -26.26 24.86 0.38
C GLU A 1001 -27.43 25.67 -0.21
N LEU A 1002 -28.65 25.40 0.24
CA LEU A 1002 -29.84 26.15 -0.20
C LEU A 1002 -29.75 27.65 0.18
N TYR A 1003 -29.17 27.98 1.33
CA TYR A 1003 -28.97 29.36 1.78
C TYR A 1003 -28.02 30.15 0.87
N ILE A 1004 -26.92 29.52 0.45
CA ILE A 1004 -25.95 30.10 -0.49
C ILE A 1004 -26.57 30.22 -1.89
N LYS A 1005 -27.28 29.17 -2.38
CA LYS A 1005 -28.00 29.21 -3.66
C LYS A 1005 -29.03 30.35 -3.70
N ALA A 1006 -29.78 30.55 -2.61
CA ALA A 1006 -30.71 31.67 -2.48
C ALA A 1006 -30.00 33.04 -2.54
N PHE A 1007 -28.79 33.17 -1.97
CA PHE A 1007 -28.00 34.41 -2.04
C PHE A 1007 -27.62 34.80 -3.47
N GLU A 1008 -27.24 33.80 -4.27
CA GLU A 1008 -26.85 34.00 -5.66
C GLU A 1008 -28.06 34.29 -6.55
N LEU A 1009 -29.19 33.61 -6.34
CA LEU A 1009 -30.37 33.72 -7.21
C LEU A 1009 -31.21 34.98 -6.98
N VAL A 1010 -31.41 35.39 -5.71
CA VAL A 1010 -32.32 36.49 -5.35
C VAL A 1010 -31.77 37.84 -5.81
N ASP A 1011 -32.60 38.59 -6.55
CA ASP A 1011 -32.31 39.94 -7.01
C ASP A 1011 -32.62 41.00 -5.95
N LYS A 1012 -32.05 42.19 -6.12
CA LYS A 1012 -32.15 43.31 -5.16
C LYS A 1012 -33.59 43.73 -4.86
N ASP A 1013 -34.48 43.62 -5.84
CA ASP A 1013 -35.88 44.05 -5.75
C ASP A 1013 -36.82 42.95 -5.19
N ASP A 1014 -36.36 41.69 -5.14
CA ASP A 1014 -37.11 40.52 -4.65
C ASP A 1014 -36.71 40.15 -3.20
N ALA A 1015 -36.03 41.04 -2.48
CA ALA A 1015 -35.51 40.78 -1.14
C ALA A 1015 -36.63 40.44 -0.15
N LEU A 1016 -36.78 39.15 0.15
CA LEU A 1016 -37.74 38.57 1.09
C LEU A 1016 -37.60 39.23 2.48
N ASP A 1017 -38.69 39.76 3.03
CA ASP A 1017 -38.73 40.48 4.32
C ASP A 1017 -38.64 39.56 5.56
N GLU A 1018 -38.06 38.35 5.41
CA GLU A 1018 -37.91 37.39 6.50
C GLU A 1018 -36.54 37.51 7.20
N PRO A 1019 -36.46 37.26 8.54
CA PRO A 1019 -35.20 37.31 9.29
C PRO A 1019 -34.07 36.43 8.73
N LEU A 1020 -34.42 35.32 8.07
CA LEU A 1020 -33.49 34.40 7.43
C LEU A 1020 -32.61 35.11 6.38
N PHE A 1021 -33.18 36.04 5.62
CA PHE A 1021 -32.51 36.72 4.51
C PHE A 1021 -31.97 38.10 4.89
N ALA A 1022 -31.91 38.43 6.19
CA ALA A 1022 -31.43 39.73 6.66
C ALA A 1022 -30.01 40.05 6.16
N TYR A 1023 -29.09 39.07 6.18
CA TYR A 1023 -27.74 39.24 5.67
C TYR A 1023 -27.70 39.47 4.15
N HIS A 1024 -28.54 38.74 3.38
CA HIS A 1024 -28.69 38.92 1.93
C HIS A 1024 -29.10 40.35 1.60
N LYS A 1025 -30.08 40.88 2.36
CA LYS A 1025 -30.56 42.25 2.23
C LYS A 1025 -29.45 43.27 2.47
N LEU A 1026 -28.65 43.11 3.53
CA LEU A 1026 -27.52 44.00 3.82
C LEU A 1026 -26.52 44.08 2.66
N CYS A 1027 -26.14 42.93 2.09
CA CYS A 1027 -25.20 42.88 0.97
C CYS A 1027 -25.76 43.51 -0.31
N LYS A 1028 -27.02 43.21 -0.67
CA LYS A 1028 -27.65 43.70 -1.92
C LYS A 1028 -28.03 45.18 -1.85
N THR A 1029 -28.36 45.67 -0.66
CA THR A 1029 -28.62 47.11 -0.40
C THR A 1029 -27.36 47.92 -0.16
N GLN A 1030 -26.19 47.26 -0.06
CA GLN A 1030 -24.90 47.89 0.21
C GLN A 1030 -24.87 48.63 1.56
N ASP A 1031 -25.57 48.11 2.58
CA ASP A 1031 -25.62 48.70 3.92
C ASP A 1031 -24.35 48.34 4.73
N VAL A 1032 -23.32 49.18 4.57
CA VAL A 1032 -22.02 49.03 5.27
C VAL A 1032 -22.18 49.07 6.78
N LEU A 1033 -23.02 49.96 7.31
CA LEU A 1033 -23.22 50.12 8.76
C LEU A 1033 -23.90 48.89 9.36
N GLY A 1034 -24.85 48.29 8.62
CA GLY A 1034 -25.47 47.03 8.98
C GLY A 1034 -24.50 45.84 8.93
N LEU A 1035 -23.62 45.76 7.92
CA LEU A 1035 -22.59 44.71 7.83
C LEU A 1035 -21.58 44.77 8.98
N LEU A 1036 -21.15 45.98 9.36
CA LEU A 1036 -20.28 46.18 10.53
C LEU A 1036 -20.97 45.69 11.82
N LYS A 1037 -22.25 46.03 12.03
CA LYS A 1037 -23.04 45.54 13.18
C LYS A 1037 -23.25 44.02 13.15
N PHE A 1038 -23.31 43.43 11.96
CA PHE A 1038 -23.40 41.98 11.78
C PHE A 1038 -22.09 41.28 12.16
N GLY A 1039 -20.96 41.97 12.11
CA GLY A 1039 -19.61 41.45 12.36
C GLY A 1039 -18.88 41.02 11.09
N ASP A 1040 -19.36 41.43 9.90
CA ASP A 1040 -18.73 41.13 8.61
C ASP A 1040 -17.99 42.34 8.04
N TYR A 1041 -16.76 42.49 8.50
CA TYR A 1041 -15.87 43.59 8.11
C TYR A 1041 -15.37 43.46 6.67
N SER A 1042 -15.21 42.23 6.18
CA SER A 1042 -14.68 41.96 4.83
C SER A 1042 -15.70 42.33 3.77
N SER A 1043 -16.95 41.91 3.95
CA SER A 1043 -18.05 42.28 3.06
C SER A 1043 -18.28 43.80 3.05
N ALA A 1044 -18.21 44.46 4.22
CA ALA A 1044 -18.30 45.92 4.33
C ALA A 1044 -17.24 46.65 3.49
N GLU A 1045 -15.98 46.20 3.56
CA GLU A 1045 -14.88 46.74 2.74
C GLU A 1045 -15.10 46.48 1.24
N GLN A 1046 -15.53 45.28 0.84
CA GLN A 1046 -15.78 44.95 -0.57
C GLN A 1046 -16.89 45.81 -1.18
N VAL A 1047 -18.01 45.97 -0.45
CA VAL A 1047 -19.12 46.86 -0.87
C VAL A 1047 -18.61 48.27 -1.14
N SER A 1048 -17.83 48.82 -0.21
CA SER A 1048 -17.29 50.18 -0.29
C SER A 1048 -16.34 50.38 -1.47
N LEU A 1049 -15.70 49.30 -1.94
CA LEU A 1049 -14.82 49.31 -3.12
C LEU A 1049 -15.56 49.08 -4.43
N GLY A 1050 -16.89 48.97 -4.40
CA GLY A 1050 -17.70 48.61 -5.56
C GLY A 1050 -17.44 47.21 -6.09
N LYS A 1051 -16.84 46.35 -5.25
CA LYS A 1051 -16.55 44.94 -5.56
C LYS A 1051 -17.72 44.07 -5.14
N PRO A 1052 -18.03 43.00 -5.89
CA PRO A 1052 -19.12 42.11 -5.51
C PRO A 1052 -18.80 41.41 -4.18
N VAL A 1053 -19.75 41.48 -3.24
CA VAL A 1053 -19.76 40.65 -2.04
C VAL A 1053 -20.09 39.24 -2.47
N SER A 1054 -19.09 38.48 -2.88
CA SER A 1054 -19.29 37.15 -3.44
C SER A 1054 -18.45 36.12 -2.70
N PRO A 1055 -19.02 34.98 -2.28
CA PRO A 1055 -18.28 33.74 -2.48
C PRO A 1055 -18.04 33.65 -3.99
N GLN A 1056 -16.84 33.37 -4.49
CA GLN A 1056 -16.63 33.19 -5.93
C GLN A 1056 -17.75 32.32 -6.52
N LYS A 1057 -18.63 32.91 -7.36
CA LYS A 1057 -19.85 32.33 -7.99
C LYS A 1057 -19.85 30.79 -7.93
N ARG A 1058 -20.40 30.20 -6.86
CA ARG A 1058 -20.24 28.76 -6.59
C ARG A 1058 -21.24 27.92 -7.37
N HIS A 1059 -22.45 28.44 -7.58
CA HIS A 1059 -23.51 27.70 -8.26
C HIS A 1059 -23.97 28.36 -9.55
N TYR A 1060 -24.10 29.69 -9.59
CA TYR A 1060 -24.63 30.40 -10.77
C TYR A 1060 -23.71 31.53 -11.25
N LYS A 1061 -23.34 31.52 -12.54
CA LYS A 1061 -22.33 32.43 -13.11
C LYS A 1061 -22.84 33.88 -13.39
N LEU A 1062 -23.77 34.42 -12.61
CA LEU A 1062 -24.49 35.68 -12.89
C LEU A 1062 -23.59 36.94 -12.92
N ASP A 1063 -23.72 37.80 -13.93
CA ASP A 1063 -22.90 39.02 -14.08
C ASP A 1063 -23.06 40.01 -12.91
N SER A 1064 -21.94 40.45 -12.35
CA SER A 1064 -21.91 41.47 -11.30
C SER A 1064 -21.67 42.85 -11.91
N GLN A 1065 -22.59 43.80 -11.67
CA GLN A 1065 -22.36 45.20 -12.02
C GLN A 1065 -21.20 45.77 -11.18
N GLN A 1066 -20.21 46.37 -11.83
CA GLN A 1066 -19.16 47.13 -11.15
C GLN A 1066 -19.74 48.46 -10.67
N ALA A 1067 -19.65 48.74 -9.37
CA ALA A 1067 -19.91 50.05 -8.81
C ALA A 1067 -18.59 50.80 -8.61
N ASP A 1068 -18.65 52.13 -8.58
CA ASP A 1068 -17.48 52.95 -8.26
C ASP A 1068 -17.13 52.87 -6.77
N ILE A 1069 -15.88 53.18 -6.43
CA ILE A 1069 -15.39 53.20 -5.04
C ILE A 1069 -16.09 54.33 -4.28
N ASP A 1070 -16.77 53.99 -3.18
CA ASP A 1070 -17.41 54.93 -2.26
C ASP A 1070 -16.46 55.27 -1.10
N ARG A 1071 -15.81 56.43 -1.21
CA ARG A 1071 -14.87 56.92 -0.19
C ARG A 1071 -15.54 57.31 1.13
N GLU A 1072 -16.82 57.71 1.12
CA GLU A 1072 -17.53 58.04 2.35
C GLU A 1072 -17.81 56.77 3.18
N GLN A 1073 -18.12 55.66 2.52
CA GLN A 1073 -18.27 54.36 3.18
C GLN A 1073 -16.96 53.82 3.75
N LEU A 1074 -15.83 54.00 3.06
CA LEU A 1074 -14.51 53.65 3.60
C LEU A 1074 -14.18 54.47 4.86
N LEU A 1075 -14.49 55.77 4.87
CA LEU A 1075 -14.32 56.61 6.06
C LEU A 1075 -15.21 56.16 7.23
N LEU A 1076 -16.40 55.65 6.94
CA LEU A 1076 -17.32 55.10 7.93
C LEU A 1076 -16.74 53.83 8.59
N ILE A 1077 -16.13 52.93 7.81
CA ILE A 1077 -15.45 51.73 8.32
C ILE A 1077 -14.27 52.14 9.21
N PHE A 1078 -13.45 53.09 8.76
CA PHE A 1078 -12.32 53.56 9.55
C PHE A 1078 -12.76 54.20 10.86
N LYS A 1079 -13.82 55.03 10.82
CA LYS A 1079 -14.41 55.63 12.01
C LYS A 1079 -14.93 54.56 12.98
N HIS A 1080 -15.58 53.52 12.48
CA HIS A 1080 -16.04 52.40 13.31
C HIS A 1080 -14.87 51.68 14.02
N TYR A 1081 -13.73 51.47 13.33
CA TYR A 1081 -12.54 50.88 13.95
C TYR A 1081 -11.96 51.81 15.03
N LEU A 1082 -11.90 53.12 14.78
CA LEU A 1082 -11.43 54.08 15.78
C LEU A 1082 -12.34 54.14 17.01
N GLU A 1083 -13.66 54.15 16.83
CA GLU A 1083 -14.61 54.14 17.94
C GLU A 1083 -14.54 52.83 18.75
N SER A 1084 -14.28 51.70 18.09
CA SER A 1084 -14.13 50.41 18.75
C SER A 1084 -12.82 50.29 19.57
N TYR A 1085 -11.83 51.15 19.30
CA TYR A 1085 -10.53 51.16 19.99
C TYR A 1085 -10.63 51.43 21.49
N GLU A 1086 -11.68 52.12 21.95
CA GLU A 1086 -11.91 52.37 23.38
C GLU A 1086 -12.27 51.10 24.17
N HIS A 1087 -12.70 50.04 23.49
CA HIS A 1087 -13.26 48.84 24.12
C HIS A 1087 -12.52 47.55 23.74
N GLU A 1088 -11.83 47.52 22.59
CA GLU A 1088 -11.05 46.38 22.13
C GLU A 1088 -9.72 46.82 21.50
N PRO A 1089 -8.65 45.99 21.61
CA PRO A 1089 -7.36 46.28 20.97
C PRO A 1089 -7.43 46.07 19.45
N VAL A 1090 -7.93 47.07 18.72
CA VAL A 1090 -8.16 46.99 17.27
C VAL A 1090 -6.98 47.51 16.42
N GLU A 1091 -5.78 47.62 16.99
CA GLU A 1091 -4.54 47.95 16.27
C GLU A 1091 -4.33 47.11 15.00
N PRO A 1092 -4.64 45.80 14.95
CA PRO A 1092 -4.48 45.00 13.74
C PRO A 1092 -5.45 45.43 12.62
N ALA A 1093 -6.68 45.81 13.00
CA ALA A 1093 -7.70 46.31 12.07
C ALA A 1093 -7.27 47.65 11.45
N ILE A 1094 -6.81 48.58 12.29
CA ILE A 1094 -6.31 49.88 11.87
C ILE A 1094 -5.07 49.72 10.98
N ARG A 1095 -4.16 48.79 11.33
CA ARG A 1095 -2.98 48.48 10.52
C ARG A 1095 -3.37 47.89 9.17
N HIS A 1096 -4.31 46.95 9.13
CA HIS A 1096 -4.82 46.38 7.88
C HIS A 1096 -5.45 47.46 7.01
N PHE A 1097 -6.40 48.22 7.56
CA PHE A 1097 -7.08 49.29 6.84
C PHE A 1097 -6.08 50.30 6.27
N ASN A 1098 -5.11 50.73 7.07
CA ASN A 1098 -4.05 51.63 6.62
C ASN A 1098 -3.17 51.00 5.53
N GLN A 1099 -2.78 49.72 5.65
CA GLN A 1099 -1.97 49.04 4.62
C GLN A 1099 -2.74 48.85 3.31
N THR A 1100 -4.02 48.47 3.39
CA THR A 1100 -4.87 48.15 2.25
C THR A 1100 -5.29 49.42 1.50
N PHE A 1101 -5.54 50.51 2.21
CA PHE A 1101 -6.12 51.74 1.66
C PHE A 1101 -5.17 52.94 1.73
N ASN A 1102 -3.84 52.74 1.83
CA ASN A 1102 -2.82 53.81 1.90
C ASN A 1102 -2.67 54.61 0.59
N LYS A 1103 -3.72 55.31 0.17
CA LYS A 1103 -3.73 56.31 -0.89
C LYS A 1103 -4.66 57.47 -0.56
#